data_AF-A0A834YJH0-F1
#
_entry.id   AF-A0A834YJH0-F1
#
_cell.length_a   1.000
_cell.length_b   1.000
_cell.length_c   1.000
_cell.angle_alpha   90.00
_cell.angle_beta   90.00
_cell.angle_gamma   90.00
#
_symmetry.space_group_name_H-M   'P 1'
#
loop_
_entity.id
_entity.type
_entity.pdbx_description
1 polymer ?
#
loop_
_entity_poly.entity_id
_entity_poly.type
_entity_poly.pdbx_seq_one_letter_code
_entity_poly.pdbx_strand_id
1 'polypeptide(L)'
;MSSLWAEIRPIQRRFALRIKGPRRAFLDLNTCTISSLQFQALGRQIGFALLRVSSILFVISDHWYALPLSPFPRLLPLTPKQIFPITLDVVLGLRVLLLKQRSVTFVLLSGACFHIVNNMLNGDSLVYEALIDTSDHEIYVSLTSFYSEKYQRGKGAVGTQLVGERVKIILDEVRDLSLLTRLQCIQHIGEYFKPVMDGLESASHSIVGNSVLRDYIFVHLDNNHDKFNLLIFMLQKLFAFVDQTTVPDNADTLQNQEVLLPGHLITLYLKEKLQEWLYKARRLLQDEIKNKGKSFDFTSLAHVKKVMDKNSPNHISLAVENLLKTGKLVTQSGLDLQQRAGYTVVAERLNFLRFLSHFRAVHRGASFAGLRTTSVRKLLPESWGFLCPVHTPDGDPCGLLNHMTSTCRITSFFDSQGNIKDFLKMRMTILSVLIGVGMTPSLPKLVQAGPPEVLFVLLDGRVVGSISCSLVEKAVAHIRRLKISAASGIPDDLEVGYVPLTMGGAYPGLFLFTSPSRFVRPVRNISLPSGESLDIELIGPFEQAYMEIRCADGGDGGRRNIFSATHEEIHPTGMLSVVANLTPWSDHNQSPRNMYQCQMAKQTMGFSSQSIHFRADQKLYHLQTPQTPIVRTSAYNKYSVDEFPTGTNAIVAVLAYSGYDMEDAMILNKSSVDRGLCHGHIYQTETIDLEQSGKSDQALKMFARSNADKSMHSLIDSDGLPYVGQIVHPNEPYCSTYNAVTSSTKATTLKGLEPVIVDYVAVDMRNNKKSLQKVNIRFRRPRNPIIGDKFSSRHGQKGVCSQLWPDIDMPFSGVTGMRPDLIINPHAFPSRMTIGMLLESIAAKGGCLHGKFVDATPFSSSVKKANEELSSESDSLVDELGSLLTSHGFNYHGVEVLYSGVFGTELTCEIFIGPVYYQRLRHMVSDKFQVRSTGTLDQVTRQPIKGRKRGGGIRFGEMERDSVLAHGAAYLLHDRLHTCSDHHIADVCSFCGSILTTSFIQPQKRAVREIGGLPPGRIPKKVTCHACKTSKGMETVSMPYVFRYLAAELAAMNIKMTLQLSNGAEA
;
A
#
# COMPACT_ATOMS: atom_id res chain seq x y z
N MET A 1 20.41 49.50 3.53
CA MET A 1 20.26 50.97 3.56
C MET A 1 19.24 51.40 2.51
N SER A 2 18.65 52.57 2.67
CA SER A 2 17.54 53.10 1.86
C SER A 2 18.01 54.17 0.85
N SER A 3 17.12 54.45 -0.12
CA SER A 3 17.15 55.57 -1.09
C SER A 3 18.32 55.64 -2.09
N LEU A 4 18.25 56.39 -3.20
CA LEU A 4 17.24 56.74 -4.25
C LEU A 4 17.98 57.78 -5.16
N TRP A 5 17.46 58.06 -6.37
CA TRP A 5 18.00 58.96 -7.45
C TRP A 5 18.91 58.20 -8.45
N ALA A 6 18.56 58.07 -9.75
CA ALA A 6 18.38 59.05 -10.85
C ALA A 6 19.73 59.36 -11.57
N GLU A 7 19.83 59.56 -12.89
CA GLU A 7 18.86 60.09 -13.89
C GLU A 7 19.26 59.78 -15.39
N ILE A 8 18.42 60.21 -16.36
CA ILE A 8 18.71 60.54 -17.79
C ILE A 8 19.03 59.44 -18.86
N ARG A 9 18.43 59.61 -20.06
CA ARG A 9 18.85 59.12 -21.40
C ARG A 9 18.83 60.28 -22.42
N PRO A 10 19.71 60.30 -23.44
CA PRO A 10 19.29 60.14 -24.86
C PRO A 10 20.21 59.14 -25.64
N ILE A 11 19.87 58.46 -26.76
CA ILE A 11 19.41 58.87 -28.12
C ILE A 11 20.55 59.63 -28.87
N GLN A 12 21.10 59.24 -30.05
CA GLN A 12 20.47 58.75 -31.30
C GLN A 12 21.39 58.02 -32.35
N ARG A 13 20.82 57.03 -33.06
CA ARG A 13 21.04 56.49 -34.45
C ARG A 13 22.32 56.75 -35.30
N ARG A 14 22.75 55.68 -36.02
CA ARG A 14 22.73 55.48 -37.53
C ARG A 14 22.81 53.95 -37.77
N PHE A 15 21.86 53.26 -38.43
CA PHE A 15 21.57 53.11 -39.87
C PHE A 15 22.77 52.60 -40.72
N ALA A 16 22.64 51.61 -41.63
CA ALA A 16 21.44 51.18 -42.36
C ALA A 16 21.40 49.69 -42.82
N LEU A 17 20.17 49.17 -43.02
CA LEU A 17 19.63 48.39 -44.17
C LEU A 17 20.43 47.18 -44.74
N ARG A 18 19.86 45.98 -45.00
CA ARG A 18 18.54 45.53 -45.55
C ARG A 18 18.33 44.02 -45.19
N ILE A 19 17.17 43.32 -45.21
CA ILE A 19 15.75 43.61 -45.51
C ILE A 19 14.79 42.57 -44.83
N LYS A 20 13.69 42.13 -45.49
CA LYS A 20 12.61 41.16 -45.13
C LYS A 20 13.12 39.76 -44.69
N GLY A 21 12.47 38.94 -43.85
CA GLY A 21 11.16 38.96 -43.13
C GLY A 21 10.60 37.50 -43.00
N PRO A 22 9.45 37.19 -42.33
CA PRO A 22 8.53 37.98 -41.50
C PRO A 22 8.11 37.30 -40.13
N ARG A 23 7.06 37.85 -39.47
CA ARG A 23 6.20 37.28 -38.39
C ARG A 23 6.78 37.00 -36.98
N ARG A 24 6.26 37.74 -35.99
CA ARG A 24 5.92 37.29 -34.62
C ARG A 24 4.82 38.19 -34.04
N ALA A 25 3.97 37.64 -33.17
CA ALA A 25 3.02 38.41 -32.35
C ALA A 25 2.58 37.55 -31.15
N PHE A 26 2.65 38.11 -29.93
CA PHE A 26 1.67 38.00 -28.83
C PHE A 26 2.30 38.45 -27.50
N LEU A 27 1.62 39.36 -26.79
CA LEU A 27 1.39 39.32 -25.33
C LEU A 27 0.34 40.39 -24.97
N ASP A 28 -0.46 40.07 -23.94
CA ASP A 28 -1.33 40.91 -23.10
C ASP A 28 -2.27 41.96 -23.69
N LEU A 29 -3.58 41.86 -23.35
CA LEU A 29 -4.18 42.71 -22.30
C LEU A 29 -5.60 42.23 -21.91
N ASN A 30 -6.17 42.81 -20.85
CA ASN A 30 -7.40 42.36 -20.15
C ASN A 30 -8.68 43.16 -20.51
N THR A 31 -9.82 42.64 -20.02
CA THR A 31 -11.12 43.30 -19.73
C THR A 31 -12.16 43.48 -20.86
N CYS A 32 -13.42 43.13 -20.52
CA CYS A 32 -14.72 43.67 -21.01
C CYS A 32 -15.09 43.49 -22.51
N THR A 33 -16.35 43.32 -22.95
CA THR A 33 -17.67 43.16 -22.28
C THR A 33 -18.75 42.63 -23.27
N ILE A 34 -19.81 42.00 -22.75
CA ILE A 34 -21.23 42.07 -23.22
C ILE A 34 -21.70 41.38 -24.54
N SER A 35 -22.71 40.50 -24.35
CA SER A 35 -23.87 40.09 -25.20
C SER A 35 -23.76 39.46 -26.62
N SER A 36 -24.42 38.30 -26.74
CA SER A 36 -25.27 37.76 -27.84
C SER A 36 -25.33 38.45 -29.22
N LEU A 37 -25.08 37.75 -30.35
CA LEU A 37 -25.88 36.71 -31.04
C LEU A 37 -27.14 37.19 -31.80
N GLN A 38 -27.12 37.13 -33.16
CA GLN A 38 -28.18 36.56 -34.02
C GLN A 38 -27.85 36.64 -35.54
N PHE A 39 -28.57 35.84 -36.37
CA PHE A 39 -28.62 35.77 -37.86
C PHE A 39 -27.31 35.43 -38.64
N GLN A 40 -27.34 34.74 -39.81
CA GLN A 40 -28.20 33.63 -40.27
C GLN A 40 -27.54 32.86 -41.45
N ALA A 41 -28.21 31.80 -41.91
CA ALA A 41 -27.78 30.79 -42.89
C ALA A 41 -27.44 31.26 -44.32
N LEU A 42 -26.61 30.48 -45.03
CA LEU A 42 -27.04 29.71 -46.24
C LEU A 42 -26.00 28.62 -46.60
N GLY A 43 -26.43 27.45 -47.12
CA GLY A 43 -25.53 26.38 -47.60
C GLY A 43 -26.14 24.96 -47.62
N ARG A 44 -26.64 24.54 -48.79
CA ARG A 44 -27.21 23.19 -49.10
C ARG A 44 -26.20 22.42 -49.99
N GLN A 45 -26.24 21.10 -50.28
CA GLN A 45 -27.13 19.97 -49.96
C GLN A 45 -26.46 18.61 -50.31
N ILE A 46 -27.09 17.48 -49.93
CA ILE A 46 -26.97 16.10 -50.52
C ILE A 46 -25.62 15.35 -50.30
N GLY A 47 -25.61 14.06 -49.93
CA GLY A 47 -26.73 13.20 -49.51
C GLY A 47 -26.41 11.70 -49.42
N PHE A 48 -27.44 10.95 -49.00
CA PHE A 48 -27.54 9.49 -48.82
C PHE A 48 -26.77 8.80 -47.68
N ALA A 49 -27.49 7.89 -47.02
CA ALA A 49 -27.05 7.05 -45.93
C ALA A 49 -27.66 5.65 -46.08
N LEU A 50 -26.93 4.62 -45.63
CA LEU A 50 -27.48 3.33 -45.19
C LEU A 50 -26.39 2.57 -44.40
N LEU A 51 -26.82 1.62 -43.57
CA LEU A 51 -25.97 0.72 -42.77
C LEU A 51 -25.02 1.36 -41.73
N ARG A 52 -25.58 1.79 -40.59
CA ARG A 52 -24.97 1.52 -39.28
C ARG A 52 -26.03 1.30 -38.20
N VAL A 53 -26.27 0.03 -37.87
CA VAL A 53 -26.90 -0.40 -36.62
C VAL A 53 -25.80 -0.48 -35.54
N SER A 54 -26.19 -0.28 -34.28
CA SER A 54 -25.34 -0.14 -33.07
C SER A 54 -24.55 1.19 -32.97
N SER A 55 -24.57 1.76 -31.75
CA SER A 55 -23.87 2.99 -31.27
C SER A 55 -24.70 4.27 -31.07
N ILE A 56 -25.88 4.19 -30.43
CA ILE A 56 -26.50 5.34 -29.74
C ILE A 56 -27.00 4.89 -28.35
N LEU A 57 -26.13 4.97 -27.33
CA LEU A 57 -26.50 4.92 -25.91
C LEU A 57 -25.38 5.43 -24.98
N PHE A 58 -24.74 6.54 -25.36
CA PHE A 58 -23.82 7.31 -24.51
C PHE A 58 -23.92 8.79 -24.90
N VAL A 59 -23.58 9.69 -23.96
CA VAL A 59 -23.83 11.15 -23.96
C VAL A 59 -25.26 11.54 -23.54
N ILE A 60 -25.45 11.67 -22.22
CA ILE A 60 -26.07 12.79 -21.47
C ILE A 60 -25.90 12.44 -19.98
N SER A 61 -24.78 12.86 -19.37
CA SER A 61 -24.53 12.75 -17.92
C SER A 61 -23.29 13.55 -17.49
N ASP A 62 -23.26 14.86 -17.77
CA ASP A 62 -22.22 15.77 -17.28
C ASP A 62 -22.84 17.15 -17.00
N HIS A 63 -22.25 17.90 -16.05
CA HIS A 63 -22.67 19.22 -15.52
C HIS A 63 -23.78 19.25 -14.44
N TRP A 64 -23.49 18.76 -13.24
CA TRP A 64 -23.85 19.44 -11.97
C TRP A 64 -22.73 19.21 -10.94
N TYR A 65 -22.66 20.07 -9.90
CA TYR A 65 -21.72 20.05 -8.76
C TYR A 65 -20.25 20.42 -9.01
N ALA A 66 -19.96 21.73 -9.01
CA ALA A 66 -18.69 22.27 -8.52
C ALA A 66 -18.87 23.72 -8.01
N LEU A 67 -18.59 23.96 -6.71
CA LEU A 67 -17.90 25.13 -6.11
C LEU A 67 -18.03 25.09 -4.56
N PRO A 68 -17.08 25.68 -3.78
CA PRO A 68 -16.98 25.50 -2.33
C PRO A 68 -17.55 26.68 -1.50
N LEU A 69 -17.61 26.52 -0.17
CA LEU A 69 -17.97 27.57 0.79
C LEU A 69 -17.00 27.64 1.99
N SER A 70 -16.67 28.87 2.39
CA SER A 70 -16.02 29.28 3.65
C SER A 70 -16.36 30.78 3.90
N PRO A 71 -16.14 31.40 5.08
CA PRO A 71 -17.28 31.68 5.97
C PRO A 71 -17.45 33.14 6.45
N PHE A 72 -18.55 33.38 7.21
CA PHE A 72 -18.96 34.61 7.94
C PHE A 72 -19.50 35.79 7.09
N PRO A 73 -20.28 36.75 7.68
CA PRO A 73 -20.77 36.88 9.07
C PRO A 73 -22.31 36.95 9.23
N ARG A 74 -22.78 37.30 10.44
CA ARG A 74 -24.20 37.36 10.89
C ARG A 74 -24.99 38.54 10.29
N LEU A 75 -26.31 38.38 10.15
CA LEU A 75 -27.33 39.41 10.43
C LEU A 75 -28.71 38.76 10.74
N LEU A 76 -29.63 39.53 11.34
CA LEU A 76 -30.97 39.10 11.81
C LEU A 76 -32.08 39.68 10.89
N PRO A 77 -33.40 39.61 11.22
CA PRO A 77 -34.26 38.50 10.80
C PRO A 77 -35.48 38.96 9.97
N LEU A 78 -36.08 38.06 9.18
CA LEU A 78 -37.38 38.32 8.54
C LEU A 78 -38.36 37.15 8.72
N THR A 79 -39.65 37.50 8.82
CA THR A 79 -40.76 36.64 9.24
C THR A 79 -41.54 36.05 8.05
N PRO A 80 -42.30 34.95 8.25
CA PRO A 80 -42.81 34.16 7.13
C PRO A 80 -44.13 34.67 6.56
N LYS A 81 -44.17 34.84 5.22
CA LYS A 81 -45.36 34.65 4.37
C LYS A 81 -44.96 34.62 2.89
N GLN A 82 -45.80 33.97 2.08
CA GLN A 82 -45.70 33.86 0.61
C GLN A 82 -44.46 33.11 0.07
N ILE A 83 -44.61 31.82 -0.23
CA ILE A 83 -44.72 31.27 -1.61
C ILE A 83 -44.87 29.73 -1.53
N PHE A 84 -46.11 29.28 -1.70
CA PHE A 84 -46.47 28.07 -2.46
C PHE A 84 -47.25 28.60 -3.69
N PRO A 85 -47.36 27.88 -4.84
CA PRO A 85 -47.08 26.44 -5.02
C PRO A 85 -46.31 26.06 -6.30
N ILE A 86 -45.09 25.52 -6.21
CA ILE A 86 -44.46 24.76 -7.32
C ILE A 86 -43.66 23.56 -6.77
N THR A 87 -44.34 22.50 -6.34
CA THR A 87 -43.68 21.28 -5.81
C THR A 87 -44.55 20.00 -5.86
N LEU A 88 -45.44 19.84 -6.85
CA LEU A 88 -46.32 18.66 -6.95
C LEU A 88 -45.94 17.67 -8.07
N ASP A 89 -45.52 18.15 -9.25
CA ASP A 89 -45.34 17.29 -10.44
C ASP A 89 -44.08 16.41 -10.43
N VAL A 90 -43.09 16.72 -9.60
CA VAL A 90 -41.86 15.89 -9.48
C VAL A 90 -42.12 14.59 -8.71
N VAL A 91 -43.13 14.56 -7.83
CA VAL A 91 -43.40 13.42 -6.93
C VAL A 91 -44.22 12.31 -7.61
N LEU A 92 -45.11 12.65 -8.55
CA LEU A 92 -45.87 11.64 -9.30
C LEU A 92 -45.02 10.92 -10.36
N GLY A 93 -43.98 11.55 -10.90
CA GLY A 93 -43.15 11.00 -11.98
C GLY A 93 -42.46 9.67 -11.64
N LEU A 94 -42.01 9.47 -10.39
CA LEU A 94 -41.32 8.24 -9.98
C LEU A 94 -42.27 7.04 -9.78
N ARG A 95 -43.57 7.27 -9.53
CA ARG A 95 -44.51 6.21 -9.13
C ARG A 95 -44.90 5.26 -10.28
N VAL A 96 -44.59 5.63 -11.53
CA VAL A 96 -44.90 4.83 -12.74
C VAL A 96 -43.76 3.91 -13.16
N LEU A 97 -42.50 4.23 -12.83
CA LEU A 97 -41.35 3.40 -13.24
C LEU A 97 -41.15 2.15 -12.35
N LEU A 98 -41.46 2.23 -11.06
CA LEU A 98 -41.23 1.14 -10.09
C LEU A 98 -42.19 -0.05 -10.22
N LEU A 99 -43.32 0.09 -10.93
CA LEU A 99 -44.35 -0.95 -11.05
C LEU A 99 -44.20 -1.86 -12.28
N LYS A 100 -43.09 -1.78 -13.03
CA LYS A 100 -42.95 -2.48 -14.33
C LYS A 100 -41.72 -3.38 -14.54
N GLN A 101 -41.01 -3.78 -13.48
CA GLN A 101 -39.97 -4.81 -13.54
C GLN A 101 -40.31 -6.07 -12.72
N ARG A 102 -41.37 -6.79 -13.12
CA ARG A 102 -41.67 -8.17 -12.69
C ARG A 102 -41.13 -9.19 -13.72
N SER A 103 -39.82 -9.25 -13.94
CA SER A 103 -39.20 -10.36 -14.70
C SER A 103 -37.66 -10.43 -14.58
N VAL A 104 -37.20 -11.55 -14.01
CA VAL A 104 -35.92 -12.26 -14.28
C VAL A 104 -34.65 -11.41 -14.54
N THR A 105 -33.75 -11.36 -13.56
CA THR A 105 -32.30 -11.17 -13.82
C THR A 105 -31.47 -11.99 -12.82
N PHE A 106 -30.70 -12.96 -13.32
CA PHE A 106 -29.84 -13.85 -12.52
C PHE A 106 -28.36 -13.46 -12.71
N VAL A 107 -27.69 -12.86 -11.70
CA VAL A 107 -26.24 -12.61 -11.73
C VAL A 107 -25.57 -12.82 -10.35
N LEU A 108 -25.03 -14.02 -10.16
CA LEU A 108 -23.81 -14.37 -9.41
C LEU A 108 -23.36 -13.54 -8.16
N LEU A 109 -23.68 -14.08 -6.98
CA LEU A 109 -22.70 -14.48 -5.95
C LEU A 109 -21.47 -13.57 -5.67
N SER A 110 -21.68 -12.41 -5.04
CA SER A 110 -20.97 -12.02 -3.80
C SER A 110 -21.51 -10.70 -3.22
N GLY A 111 -22.61 -10.76 -2.44
CA GLY A 111 -23.23 -9.58 -1.81
C GLY A 111 -24.56 -9.82 -1.11
N ALA A 112 -24.84 -11.07 -0.68
CA ALA A 112 -26.18 -11.49 -0.27
C ALA A 112 -26.73 -10.69 0.93
N CYS A 113 -25.94 -10.45 1.98
CA CYS A 113 -26.41 -9.71 3.17
C CYS A 113 -26.89 -8.28 2.85
N PHE A 114 -26.26 -7.57 1.92
CA PHE A 114 -26.68 -6.22 1.55
C PHE A 114 -27.99 -6.21 0.72
N HIS A 115 -28.22 -7.24 -0.11
CA HIS A 115 -29.49 -7.41 -0.82
C HIS A 115 -30.60 -8.00 0.05
N ILE A 116 -30.26 -8.72 1.12
CA ILE A 116 -31.20 -9.08 2.19
C ILE A 116 -31.71 -7.78 2.84
N VAL A 117 -30.82 -6.90 3.31
CA VAL A 117 -31.24 -5.61 3.91
C VAL A 117 -32.01 -4.73 2.93
N ASN A 118 -31.54 -4.51 1.70
CA ASN A 118 -32.25 -3.63 0.76
C ASN A 118 -33.62 -4.16 0.28
N ASN A 119 -33.93 -5.46 0.47
CA ASN A 119 -35.28 -6.00 0.27
C ASN A 119 -36.07 -6.15 1.59
N MET A 120 -35.39 -6.30 2.74
CA MET A 120 -35.98 -6.28 4.10
C MET A 120 -36.29 -4.87 4.61
N LEU A 121 -35.88 -3.81 3.91
CA LEU A 121 -36.46 -2.47 4.10
C LEU A 121 -37.97 -2.42 3.75
N ASN A 122 -38.55 -3.50 3.21
CA ASN A 122 -39.99 -3.77 3.14
C ASN A 122 -40.37 -5.03 3.97
N GLY A 123 -39.77 -5.20 5.16
CA GLY A 123 -39.87 -6.45 5.92
C GLY A 123 -39.09 -6.56 7.24
N ASP A 124 -38.56 -5.48 7.82
CA ASP A 124 -37.78 -5.55 9.07
C ASP A 124 -38.62 -6.08 10.26
N SER A 125 -39.94 -5.82 10.30
CA SER A 125 -40.86 -6.38 11.31
C SER A 125 -40.89 -7.91 11.29
N LEU A 126 -40.72 -8.53 10.11
CA LEU A 126 -40.71 -9.99 9.98
C LEU A 126 -39.56 -10.62 10.79
N VAL A 127 -38.43 -9.91 10.90
CA VAL A 127 -37.26 -10.35 11.67
C VAL A 127 -37.51 -10.18 13.18
N TYR A 128 -38.12 -9.08 13.61
CA TYR A 128 -38.48 -8.87 15.02
C TYR A 128 -39.39 -10.00 15.53
N GLU A 129 -40.48 -10.28 14.83
CA GLU A 129 -41.46 -11.31 15.20
C GLU A 129 -40.93 -12.75 15.01
N ALA A 130 -39.99 -12.99 14.10
CA ALA A 130 -39.34 -14.29 13.98
C ALA A 130 -38.31 -14.57 15.10
N LEU A 131 -37.66 -13.53 15.63
CA LEU A 131 -36.65 -13.68 16.69
C LEU A 131 -37.27 -14.17 18.01
N ILE A 132 -38.26 -13.45 18.53
CA ILE A 132 -38.91 -13.73 19.82
C ILE A 132 -40.42 -13.50 19.73
N ASP A 133 -41.18 -14.18 20.60
CA ASP A 133 -42.63 -13.98 20.69
C ASP A 133 -42.91 -12.61 21.34
N THR A 134 -43.43 -11.67 20.55
CA THR A 134 -43.72 -10.27 20.93
C THR A 134 -44.97 -9.75 20.25
N SER A 135 -45.60 -8.73 20.84
CA SER A 135 -46.70 -7.97 20.23
C SER A 135 -46.22 -6.73 19.45
N ASP A 136 -47.00 -6.29 18.46
CA ASP A 136 -46.84 -5.02 17.74
C ASP A 136 -46.65 -3.84 18.71
N HIS A 137 -47.38 -3.87 19.83
CA HIS A 137 -47.34 -2.84 20.87
C HIS A 137 -45.99 -2.81 21.61
N GLU A 138 -45.40 -3.97 21.93
CA GLU A 138 -44.04 -4.01 22.50
C GLU A 138 -42.99 -3.48 21.52
N ILE A 139 -43.10 -3.84 20.25
CA ILE A 139 -42.19 -3.36 19.20
C ILE A 139 -42.36 -1.84 19.03
N TYR A 140 -43.60 -1.34 18.94
CA TYR A 140 -43.92 0.08 18.84
C TYR A 140 -43.38 0.89 20.03
N VAL A 141 -43.64 0.45 21.27
CA VAL A 141 -43.15 1.12 22.48
C VAL A 141 -41.62 1.07 22.56
N SER A 142 -41.00 -0.05 22.20
CA SER A 142 -39.53 -0.16 22.18
C SER A 142 -38.88 0.71 21.11
N LEU A 143 -39.52 0.89 19.95
CA LEU A 143 -39.07 1.78 18.87
C LEU A 143 -39.52 3.25 19.05
N THR A 144 -40.27 3.59 20.10
CA THR A 144 -40.66 4.97 20.41
C THR A 144 -40.21 5.46 21.78
N SER A 145 -39.56 4.63 22.62
CA SER A 145 -39.19 5.04 23.99
C SER A 145 -38.11 6.14 24.07
N PHE A 146 -37.37 6.40 22.99
CA PHE A 146 -36.44 7.52 22.85
C PHE A 146 -37.08 8.81 22.29
N TYR A 147 -38.36 8.76 21.90
CA TYR A 147 -39.14 9.90 21.45
C TYR A 147 -39.95 10.46 22.64
N SER A 148 -39.94 11.79 22.80
CA SER A 148 -40.74 12.45 23.83
C SER A 148 -40.99 13.92 23.49
N GLU A 149 -42.26 14.28 23.31
CA GLU A 149 -42.70 15.65 23.00
C GLU A 149 -42.24 16.68 24.06
N LYS A 150 -42.01 16.23 25.30
CA LYS A 150 -41.53 17.00 26.44
C LYS A 150 -40.15 17.64 26.21
N TYR A 151 -39.27 17.03 25.42
CA TYR A 151 -37.87 17.46 25.28
C TYR A 151 -37.54 18.15 23.96
N GLN A 152 -38.47 18.16 22.98
CA GLN A 152 -38.25 18.71 21.63
C GLN A 152 -36.95 18.18 20.99
N ARG A 153 -36.27 18.95 20.13
CA ARG A 153 -34.91 18.64 19.66
C ARG A 153 -33.84 19.06 20.70
N GLY A 154 -33.92 18.45 21.88
CA GLY A 154 -32.92 18.56 22.95
C GLY A 154 -31.66 17.72 22.67
N LYS A 155 -30.58 17.92 23.46
CA LYS A 155 -29.30 17.18 23.30
C LYS A 155 -29.52 15.67 23.31
N GLY A 156 -29.29 15.01 22.17
CA GLY A 156 -29.49 13.57 22.00
C GLY A 156 -30.95 13.09 22.02
N ALA A 157 -31.94 14.00 22.02
CA ALA A 157 -33.37 13.68 22.00
C ALA A 157 -33.94 13.79 20.58
N VAL A 158 -34.72 12.80 20.14
CA VAL A 158 -35.37 12.81 18.82
C VAL A 158 -36.78 13.40 18.96
N GLY A 159 -37.02 14.51 18.27
CA GLY A 159 -38.15 15.38 18.57
C GLY A 159 -39.37 15.26 17.64
N THR A 160 -39.31 14.42 16.60
CA THR A 160 -40.31 14.43 15.51
C THR A 160 -41.31 13.28 15.56
N GLN A 161 -42.61 13.63 15.46
CA GLN A 161 -43.74 12.69 15.35
C GLN A 161 -43.59 11.69 14.19
N LEU A 162 -42.81 12.06 13.15
CA LEU A 162 -42.38 11.21 12.04
C LEU A 162 -41.87 9.83 12.49
N VAL A 163 -41.21 9.70 13.65
CA VAL A 163 -40.75 8.39 14.16
C VAL A 163 -41.92 7.43 14.36
N GLY A 164 -42.99 7.88 15.04
CA GLY A 164 -44.18 7.07 15.29
C GLY A 164 -44.95 6.70 14.02
N GLU A 165 -44.92 7.55 13.00
CA GLU A 165 -45.47 7.23 11.67
C GLU A 165 -44.64 6.16 10.94
N ARG A 166 -43.30 6.26 10.97
CA ARG A 166 -42.40 5.28 10.34
C ARG A 166 -42.50 3.91 10.99
N VAL A 167 -42.60 3.84 12.32
CA VAL A 167 -42.76 2.59 13.06
C VAL A 167 -44.10 1.92 12.74
N LYS A 168 -45.19 2.68 12.54
CA LYS A 168 -46.48 2.12 12.07
C LYS A 168 -46.35 1.47 10.69
N ILE A 169 -45.74 2.16 9.72
CA ILE A 169 -45.54 1.62 8.37
C ILE A 169 -44.78 0.28 8.42
N ILE A 170 -43.71 0.18 9.22
CA ILE A 170 -42.91 -1.04 9.39
C ILE A 170 -43.74 -2.21 9.97
N LEU A 171 -44.65 -1.94 10.91
CA LEU A 171 -45.54 -2.95 11.51
C LEU A 171 -46.69 -3.36 10.57
N ASP A 172 -47.24 -2.40 9.84
CA ASP A 172 -48.35 -2.64 8.91
C ASP A 172 -47.92 -3.55 7.73
N GLU A 173 -46.65 -3.51 7.31
CA GLU A 173 -46.09 -4.38 6.25
C GLU A 173 -46.19 -5.89 6.56
N VAL A 174 -45.99 -6.32 7.82
CA VAL A 174 -46.16 -7.75 8.18
C VAL A 174 -47.63 -8.11 8.33
N ARG A 175 -48.47 -7.16 8.74
CA ARG A 175 -49.93 -7.35 8.77
C ARG A 175 -50.49 -7.55 7.36
N ASP A 176 -49.99 -6.83 6.36
CA ASP A 176 -50.29 -7.05 4.93
C ASP A 176 -49.85 -8.44 4.44
N LEU A 177 -48.74 -8.98 4.96
CA LEU A 177 -48.31 -10.37 4.71
C LEU A 177 -49.19 -11.42 5.42
N SER A 178 -50.12 -11.01 6.29
CA SER A 178 -51.03 -11.89 7.05
C SER A 178 -50.32 -12.93 7.93
N LEU A 179 -49.11 -12.61 8.39
CA LEU A 179 -48.36 -13.42 9.35
C LEU A 179 -48.67 -12.88 10.76
N LEU A 180 -49.06 -13.75 11.68
CA LEU A 180 -49.59 -13.37 13.01
C LEU A 180 -48.90 -14.09 14.17
N THR A 181 -47.95 -14.97 13.88
CA THR A 181 -47.24 -15.76 14.88
C THR A 181 -45.80 -15.97 14.45
N ARG A 182 -44.88 -15.96 15.42
CA ARG A 182 -43.46 -16.25 15.22
C ARG A 182 -43.19 -17.53 14.41
N LEU A 183 -43.99 -18.59 14.63
CA LEU A 183 -43.86 -19.83 13.86
C LEU A 183 -44.17 -19.66 12.37
N GLN A 184 -45.16 -18.83 12.01
CA GLN A 184 -45.43 -18.48 10.61
C GLN A 184 -44.29 -17.64 10.03
N CYS A 185 -43.81 -16.63 10.76
CA CYS A 185 -42.69 -15.77 10.32
C CYS A 185 -41.41 -16.57 10.06
N ILE A 186 -41.05 -17.51 10.95
CA ILE A 186 -39.91 -18.42 10.76
C ILE A 186 -40.14 -19.38 9.59
N GLN A 187 -41.36 -19.91 9.39
CA GLN A 187 -41.67 -20.77 8.24
C GLN A 187 -41.56 -20.01 6.91
N HIS A 188 -42.02 -18.76 6.86
CA HIS A 188 -41.96 -17.89 5.68
C HIS A 188 -40.50 -17.58 5.30
N ILE A 189 -39.66 -17.16 6.26
CA ILE A 189 -38.21 -17.03 6.08
C ILE A 189 -37.60 -18.35 5.59
N GLY A 190 -37.97 -19.46 6.21
CA GLY A 190 -37.49 -20.80 5.87
C GLY A 190 -37.81 -21.23 4.44
N GLU A 191 -38.95 -20.84 3.89
CA GLU A 191 -39.35 -21.16 2.51
C GLU A 191 -38.46 -20.44 1.49
N TYR A 192 -38.22 -19.14 1.68
CA TYR A 192 -37.35 -18.36 0.79
C TYR A 192 -35.88 -18.78 0.83
N PHE A 193 -35.35 -19.15 2.00
CA PHE A 193 -33.92 -19.49 2.14
C PHE A 193 -33.60 -20.97 1.90
N LYS A 194 -34.58 -21.88 1.89
CA LYS A 194 -34.35 -23.32 1.66
C LYS A 194 -33.62 -23.67 0.35
N PRO A 195 -33.83 -22.98 -0.79
CA PRO A 195 -33.04 -23.21 -2.01
C PRO A 195 -31.57 -22.72 -1.92
N VAL A 196 -31.22 -21.94 -0.89
CA VAL A 196 -29.91 -21.31 -0.69
C VAL A 196 -29.10 -21.98 0.44
N MET A 197 -29.79 -22.61 1.41
CA MET A 197 -29.19 -23.22 2.60
C MET A 197 -28.61 -24.62 2.30
N ASP A 198 -27.36 -24.62 1.83
CA ASP A 198 -26.59 -25.79 1.39
C ASP A 198 -26.67 -26.96 2.41
N GLY A 199 -27.25 -28.09 1.98
CA GLY A 199 -27.37 -29.30 2.79
C GLY A 199 -28.56 -29.39 3.75
N LEU A 200 -29.43 -28.36 3.84
CA LEU A 200 -30.74 -28.38 4.53
C LEU A 200 -31.93 -28.59 3.58
N GLU A 201 -31.67 -28.96 2.33
CA GLU A 201 -32.66 -29.23 1.25
C GLU A 201 -33.88 -30.07 1.69
N SER A 202 -33.67 -31.06 2.57
CA SER A 202 -34.70 -31.97 3.07
C SER A 202 -35.33 -31.57 4.41
N ALA A 203 -34.99 -30.41 4.97
CA ALA A 203 -35.50 -29.95 6.26
C ALA A 203 -36.88 -29.28 6.16
N SER A 204 -37.59 -29.18 7.29
CA SER A 204 -38.79 -28.34 7.42
C SER A 204 -38.41 -26.87 7.34
N HIS A 205 -39.34 -26.03 6.86
CA HIS A 205 -39.06 -24.60 6.69
C HIS A 205 -38.79 -23.93 8.06
N SER A 206 -39.43 -24.40 9.13
CA SER A 206 -39.14 -23.99 10.51
C SER A 206 -37.69 -24.24 10.96
N ILE A 207 -37.04 -25.32 10.51
CA ILE A 207 -35.63 -25.60 10.84
C ILE A 207 -34.70 -24.73 9.99
N VAL A 208 -35.04 -24.51 8.71
CA VAL A 208 -34.29 -23.61 7.82
C VAL A 208 -34.31 -22.18 8.36
N GLY A 209 -35.49 -21.65 8.69
CA GLY A 209 -35.65 -20.28 9.22
C GLY A 209 -34.86 -20.06 10.52
N ASN A 210 -34.96 -20.97 11.49
CA ASN A 210 -34.16 -20.90 12.72
C ASN A 210 -32.64 -20.96 12.44
N SER A 211 -32.21 -21.72 11.42
CA SER A 211 -30.79 -21.76 11.01
C SER A 211 -30.35 -20.42 10.39
N VAL A 212 -31.19 -19.75 9.60
CA VAL A 212 -30.91 -18.40 9.07
C VAL A 212 -30.78 -17.37 10.21
N LEU A 213 -31.72 -17.38 11.17
CA LEU A 213 -31.69 -16.49 12.35
C LEU A 213 -30.44 -16.71 13.22
N ARG A 214 -29.89 -17.94 13.26
CA ARG A 214 -28.67 -18.26 14.01
C ARG A 214 -27.40 -17.89 13.23
N ASP A 215 -27.30 -18.35 12.00
CA ASP A 215 -26.04 -18.45 11.23
C ASP A 215 -25.73 -17.22 10.35
N TYR A 216 -26.71 -16.32 10.15
CA TYR A 216 -26.55 -15.12 9.31
C TYR A 216 -26.91 -13.80 10.01
N ILE A 217 -27.91 -13.80 10.91
CA ILE A 217 -28.36 -12.58 11.61
C ILE A 217 -27.63 -12.46 12.95
N PHE A 218 -26.88 -11.38 13.18
CA PHE A 218 -26.17 -11.06 14.44
C PHE A 218 -25.46 -12.27 15.07
N VAL A 219 -24.53 -12.86 14.32
CA VAL A 219 -23.81 -14.10 14.67
C VAL A 219 -22.91 -14.01 15.90
N HIS A 220 -22.70 -12.80 16.44
CA HIS A 220 -21.97 -12.54 17.69
C HIS A 220 -22.83 -12.70 18.96
N LEU A 221 -24.13 -12.96 18.81
CA LEU A 221 -25.10 -13.13 19.90
C LEU A 221 -25.73 -14.52 19.85
N ASP A 222 -25.65 -15.28 20.94
CA ASP A 222 -26.20 -16.64 21.02
C ASP A 222 -27.73 -16.69 21.20
N ASN A 223 -28.31 -15.61 21.74
CA ASN A 223 -29.69 -15.56 22.22
C ASN A 223 -30.55 -14.57 21.43
N ASN A 224 -31.72 -15.00 20.97
CA ASN A 224 -32.64 -14.19 20.17
C ASN A 224 -33.15 -12.93 20.91
N HIS A 225 -33.26 -12.94 22.25
CA HIS A 225 -33.62 -11.73 23.00
C HIS A 225 -32.54 -10.63 22.88
N ASP A 226 -31.27 -11.02 22.91
CA ASP A 226 -30.16 -10.07 22.72
C ASP A 226 -30.11 -9.56 21.27
N LYS A 227 -30.42 -10.43 20.28
CA LYS A 227 -30.57 -10.04 18.87
C LYS A 227 -31.71 -9.04 18.66
N PHE A 228 -32.86 -9.27 19.29
CA PHE A 228 -34.01 -8.36 19.27
C PHE A 228 -33.64 -7.00 19.88
N ASN A 229 -33.04 -6.98 21.06
CA ASN A 229 -32.61 -5.76 21.74
C ASN A 229 -31.59 -4.96 20.91
N LEU A 230 -30.65 -5.63 20.24
CA LEU A 230 -29.71 -4.98 19.31
C LEU A 230 -30.41 -4.41 18.07
N LEU A 231 -31.36 -5.16 17.48
CA LEU A 231 -32.10 -4.70 16.31
C LEU A 231 -32.97 -3.47 16.63
N ILE A 232 -33.59 -3.43 17.82
CA ILE A 232 -34.26 -2.22 18.35
C ILE A 232 -33.26 -1.05 18.39
N PHE A 233 -32.13 -1.21 19.09
CA PHE A 233 -31.10 -0.16 19.21
C PHE A 233 -30.60 0.34 17.85
N MET A 234 -30.44 -0.54 16.86
CA MET A 234 -30.03 -0.17 15.50
C MET A 234 -31.08 0.69 14.78
N LEU A 235 -32.38 0.37 14.86
CA LEU A 235 -33.42 1.23 14.31
C LEU A 235 -33.57 2.55 15.07
N GLN A 236 -33.43 2.55 16.40
CA GLN A 236 -33.39 3.80 17.20
C GLN A 236 -32.26 4.73 16.73
N LYS A 237 -31.06 4.17 16.45
CA LYS A 237 -29.94 4.93 15.87
C LYS A 237 -30.21 5.39 14.44
N LEU A 238 -30.86 4.57 13.60
CA LEU A 238 -31.26 4.96 12.24
C LEU A 238 -32.24 6.13 12.25
N PHE A 239 -33.28 6.09 13.10
CA PHE A 239 -34.24 7.18 13.24
C PHE A 239 -33.59 8.47 13.78
N ALA A 240 -32.65 8.37 14.72
CA ALA A 240 -31.89 9.52 15.21
C ALA A 240 -31.02 10.19 14.12
N PHE A 241 -30.46 9.41 13.20
CA PHE A 241 -29.75 9.91 12.01
C PHE A 241 -30.71 10.57 11.01
N VAL A 242 -31.89 9.97 10.77
CA VAL A 242 -32.91 10.53 9.87
C VAL A 242 -33.50 11.86 10.38
N ASP A 243 -33.67 12.04 11.70
CA ASP A 243 -34.04 13.34 12.30
C ASP A 243 -32.86 14.34 12.37
N GLN A 244 -31.68 13.97 11.88
CA GLN A 244 -30.45 14.77 11.88
C GLN A 244 -29.93 15.13 13.29
N THR A 245 -30.38 14.41 14.33
CA THR A 245 -29.86 14.57 15.70
C THR A 245 -28.45 14.01 15.86
N THR A 246 -28.09 13.02 15.04
CA THR A 246 -26.77 12.37 15.01
C THR A 246 -26.16 12.38 13.60
N VAL A 247 -24.83 12.45 13.56
CA VAL A 247 -23.99 12.47 12.36
C VAL A 247 -23.60 11.04 11.98
N PRO A 248 -23.47 10.71 10.68
CA PRO A 248 -23.09 9.36 10.25
C PRO A 248 -21.62 9.05 10.62
N ASP A 249 -21.38 7.87 11.17
CA ASP A 249 -20.04 7.43 11.57
C ASP A 249 -19.11 7.29 10.37
N ASN A 250 -17.89 7.82 10.45
CA ASN A 250 -16.93 7.77 9.36
C ASN A 250 -16.15 6.44 9.34
N ALA A 251 -16.31 5.64 8.28
CA ALA A 251 -15.57 4.39 8.08
C ALA A 251 -14.06 4.58 7.78
N ASP A 252 -13.60 5.82 7.54
CA ASP A 252 -12.18 6.17 7.39
C ASP A 252 -11.50 6.60 8.71
N THR A 253 -12.21 6.90 9.81
CA THR A 253 -11.57 7.18 11.11
C THR A 253 -11.14 5.89 11.82
N LEU A 254 -10.02 5.95 12.55
CA LEU A 254 -9.47 4.79 13.26
C LEU A 254 -10.39 4.30 14.40
N GLN A 255 -11.21 5.20 14.96
CA GLN A 255 -12.30 4.92 15.90
C GLN A 255 -13.21 3.76 15.44
N ASN A 256 -13.47 3.66 14.13
CA ASN A 256 -14.40 2.67 13.55
C ASN A 256 -13.65 1.52 12.85
N GLN A 257 -12.42 1.19 13.27
CA GLN A 257 -11.54 0.23 12.59
C GLN A 257 -10.82 -0.73 13.55
N GLU A 258 -10.75 -1.99 13.15
CA GLU A 258 -9.95 -3.04 13.78
C GLU A 258 -8.87 -3.60 12.84
N VAL A 259 -7.98 -4.44 13.35
CA VAL A 259 -6.88 -5.06 12.58
C VAL A 259 -7.11 -6.55 12.43
N LEU A 260 -7.42 -7.01 11.22
CA LEU A 260 -7.42 -8.44 10.90
C LEU A 260 -6.01 -9.04 11.06
N LEU A 261 -5.78 -9.78 12.15
CA LEU A 261 -4.49 -10.41 12.42
C LEU A 261 -4.25 -11.63 11.49
N PRO A 262 -2.99 -11.91 11.09
CA PRO A 262 -2.68 -13.06 10.24
C PRO A 262 -3.15 -14.41 10.81
N GLY A 263 -3.09 -14.58 12.13
CA GLY A 263 -3.61 -15.77 12.81
C GLY A 263 -5.13 -15.96 12.63
N HIS A 264 -5.90 -14.87 12.69
CA HIS A 264 -7.35 -14.91 12.48
C HIS A 264 -7.67 -15.28 11.02
N LEU A 265 -7.00 -14.63 10.05
CA LEU A 265 -7.17 -14.93 8.63
C LEU A 265 -6.81 -16.39 8.28
N ILE A 266 -5.69 -16.91 8.79
CA ILE A 266 -5.28 -18.31 8.57
C ILE A 266 -6.28 -19.28 9.22
N THR A 267 -6.80 -18.96 10.42
CA THR A 267 -7.80 -19.80 11.12
C THR A 267 -9.14 -19.84 10.37
N LEU A 268 -9.63 -18.69 9.89
CA LEU A 268 -10.84 -18.59 9.09
C LEU A 268 -10.70 -19.33 7.75
N TYR A 269 -9.57 -19.18 7.07
CA TYR A 269 -9.28 -19.91 5.83
C TYR A 269 -9.19 -21.42 6.06
N LEU A 270 -8.54 -21.86 7.14
CA LEU A 270 -8.45 -23.28 7.51
C LEU A 270 -9.83 -23.86 7.87
N LYS A 271 -10.69 -23.11 8.57
CA LYS A 271 -12.09 -23.48 8.83
C LYS A 271 -12.85 -23.73 7.53
N GLU A 272 -12.78 -22.79 6.57
CA GLU A 272 -13.46 -22.96 5.28
C GLU A 272 -12.88 -24.16 4.48
N LYS A 273 -11.56 -24.42 4.53
CA LYS A 273 -10.97 -25.57 3.83
C LYS A 273 -11.25 -26.92 4.49
N LEU A 274 -11.43 -26.97 5.81
CA LEU A 274 -11.99 -28.13 6.48
C LEU A 274 -13.46 -28.36 6.09
N GLN A 275 -14.26 -27.30 6.03
CA GLN A 275 -15.68 -27.36 5.63
C GLN A 275 -15.86 -27.80 4.16
N GLU A 276 -15.09 -27.25 3.21
CA GLU A 276 -15.04 -27.70 1.81
C GLU A 276 -14.67 -29.18 1.71
N TRP A 277 -13.68 -29.63 2.48
CA TRP A 277 -13.22 -31.02 2.49
C TRP A 277 -14.29 -31.98 3.05
N LEU A 278 -15.01 -31.58 4.10
CA LEU A 278 -16.15 -32.32 4.65
C LEU A 278 -17.33 -32.38 3.67
N TYR A 279 -17.69 -31.28 3.01
CA TYR A 279 -18.74 -31.29 1.97
C TYR A 279 -18.34 -32.16 0.77
N LYS A 280 -17.07 -32.15 0.36
CA LYS A 280 -16.55 -33.06 -0.67
C LYS A 280 -16.62 -34.53 -0.22
N ALA A 281 -16.35 -34.84 1.04
CA ALA A 281 -16.54 -36.18 1.59
C ALA A 281 -18.02 -36.61 1.57
N ARG A 282 -18.95 -35.74 2.02
CA ARG A 282 -20.41 -35.97 1.96
C ARG A 282 -20.88 -36.26 0.53
N ARG A 283 -20.45 -35.46 -0.45
CA ARG A 283 -20.81 -35.66 -1.87
C ARG A 283 -20.27 -36.99 -2.41
N LEU A 284 -19.01 -37.33 -2.16
CA LEU A 284 -18.42 -38.62 -2.59
C LEU A 284 -19.12 -39.84 -1.97
N LEU A 285 -19.58 -39.76 -0.71
CA LEU A 285 -20.39 -40.80 -0.08
C LEU A 285 -21.78 -40.91 -0.75
N GLN A 286 -22.45 -39.79 -0.97
CA GLN A 286 -23.74 -39.76 -1.67
C GLN A 286 -23.65 -40.32 -3.11
N ASP A 287 -22.52 -40.10 -3.80
CA ASP A 287 -22.30 -40.61 -5.15
C ASP A 287 -22.02 -42.13 -5.18
N GLU A 288 -21.24 -42.66 -4.23
CA GLU A 288 -21.08 -44.13 -4.10
C GLU A 288 -22.39 -44.82 -3.69
N ILE A 289 -23.25 -44.17 -2.88
CA ILE A 289 -24.59 -44.68 -2.52
C ILE A 289 -25.57 -44.63 -3.71
N LYS A 290 -25.53 -43.58 -4.54
CA LYS A 290 -26.36 -43.48 -5.76
C LYS A 290 -25.94 -44.49 -6.84
N ASN A 291 -24.68 -44.91 -6.86
CA ASN A 291 -24.17 -45.93 -7.77
C ASN A 291 -24.64 -47.34 -7.37
N LYS A 292 -25.87 -47.69 -7.78
CA LYS A 292 -26.62 -48.93 -7.48
C LYS A 292 -25.90 -50.29 -7.64
N GLY A 293 -24.65 -50.33 -8.12
CA GLY A 293 -23.89 -51.55 -8.37
C GLY A 293 -23.20 -52.17 -7.15
N LYS A 294 -23.15 -51.51 -5.98
CA LYS A 294 -22.56 -52.06 -4.74
C LYS A 294 -23.31 -51.58 -3.50
N SER A 295 -23.47 -52.46 -2.51
CA SER A 295 -23.93 -52.09 -1.17
C SER A 295 -22.82 -51.33 -0.43
N PHE A 296 -22.92 -50.01 -0.39
CA PHE A 296 -22.08 -49.20 0.50
C PHE A 296 -22.53 -49.39 1.95
N ASP A 297 -21.57 -49.61 2.84
CA ASP A 297 -21.79 -49.85 4.26
C ASP A 297 -20.83 -48.95 5.06
N PHE A 298 -21.40 -48.21 6.01
CA PHE A 298 -20.67 -47.25 6.85
C PHE A 298 -19.85 -47.94 7.97
N THR A 299 -20.18 -49.18 8.34
CA THR A 299 -19.42 -49.95 9.35
C THR A 299 -18.16 -50.58 8.75
N SER A 300 -18.15 -50.85 7.44
CA SER A 300 -16.97 -51.34 6.71
C SER A 300 -15.88 -50.27 6.57
N LEU A 301 -14.85 -50.39 7.41
CA LEU A 301 -13.65 -49.53 7.39
C LEU A 301 -12.98 -49.51 6.00
N ALA A 302 -13.04 -50.60 5.24
CA ALA A 302 -12.51 -50.65 3.87
C ALA A 302 -13.30 -49.76 2.89
N HIS A 303 -14.64 -49.71 3.00
CA HIS A 303 -15.48 -48.83 2.19
C HIS A 303 -15.27 -47.35 2.54
N VAL A 304 -15.19 -47.02 3.83
CA VAL A 304 -14.87 -45.67 4.30
C VAL A 304 -13.49 -45.26 3.82
N LYS A 305 -12.45 -46.09 4.02
CA LYS A 305 -11.07 -45.79 3.61
C LYS A 305 -10.95 -45.51 2.11
N LYS A 306 -11.59 -46.32 1.25
CA LYS A 306 -11.66 -46.09 -0.21
C LYS A 306 -12.18 -44.69 -0.58
N VAL A 307 -13.13 -44.14 0.19
CA VAL A 307 -13.67 -42.79 -0.04
C VAL A 307 -12.76 -41.70 0.54
N MET A 308 -12.11 -41.96 1.68
CA MET A 308 -11.12 -41.05 2.26
C MET A 308 -9.85 -40.93 1.41
N ASP A 309 -9.40 -42.02 0.79
CA ASP A 309 -8.25 -42.04 -0.13
C ASP A 309 -8.53 -41.19 -1.40
N LYS A 310 -9.78 -41.16 -1.88
CA LYS A 310 -10.24 -40.22 -2.94
C LYS A 310 -10.26 -38.75 -2.49
N ASN A 311 -10.20 -38.48 -1.19
CA ASN A 311 -10.30 -37.15 -0.60
C ASN A 311 -9.12 -36.86 0.36
N SER A 312 -7.89 -37.08 -0.11
CA SER A 312 -6.67 -36.89 0.69
C SER A 312 -6.63 -35.56 1.47
N PRO A 313 -6.31 -35.57 2.78
CA PRO A 313 -6.23 -34.35 3.59
C PRO A 313 -5.12 -33.40 3.14
N ASN A 314 -4.12 -33.89 2.39
CA ASN A 314 -3.01 -33.09 1.84
C ASN A 314 -3.48 -31.90 0.99
N HIS A 315 -4.71 -31.95 0.44
CA HIS A 315 -5.30 -30.81 -0.26
C HIS A 315 -5.45 -29.57 0.63
N ILE A 316 -5.70 -29.74 1.94
CA ILE A 316 -5.86 -28.63 2.89
C ILE A 316 -4.50 -27.98 3.14
N SER A 317 -3.47 -28.78 3.43
CA SER A 317 -2.08 -28.31 3.61
C SER A 317 -1.58 -27.56 2.37
N LEU A 318 -1.83 -28.11 1.18
CA LEU A 318 -1.46 -27.49 -0.10
C LEU A 318 -2.26 -26.19 -0.37
N ALA A 319 -3.52 -26.09 0.06
CA ALA A 319 -4.30 -24.86 -0.06
C ALA A 319 -3.74 -23.73 0.82
N VAL A 320 -3.36 -24.05 2.07
CA VAL A 320 -2.69 -23.08 2.98
C VAL A 320 -1.30 -22.71 2.44
N GLU A 321 -0.52 -23.68 1.96
CA GLU A 321 0.79 -23.42 1.35
C GLU A 321 0.69 -22.51 0.11
N ASN A 322 -0.32 -22.71 -0.73
CA ASN A 322 -0.58 -21.87 -1.90
C ASN A 322 -1.07 -20.46 -1.53
N LEU A 323 -1.92 -20.31 -0.50
CA LEU A 323 -2.28 -19.00 0.05
C LEU A 323 -1.01 -18.25 0.50
N LEU A 324 -0.14 -18.90 1.26
CA LEU A 324 1.11 -18.30 1.75
C LEU A 324 2.07 -17.92 0.61
N LYS A 325 2.25 -18.80 -0.39
CA LYS A 325 3.12 -18.59 -1.55
C LYS A 325 2.64 -17.50 -2.52
N THR A 326 1.33 -17.34 -2.69
CA THR A 326 0.75 -16.48 -3.75
C THR A 326 0.01 -15.25 -3.24
N GLY A 327 -0.30 -15.18 -1.95
CA GLY A 327 -1.11 -14.13 -1.34
C GLY A 327 -2.56 -14.11 -1.83
N LYS A 328 -3.03 -15.15 -2.54
CA LYS A 328 -4.36 -15.25 -3.14
C LYS A 328 -5.32 -16.04 -2.25
N LEU A 329 -6.38 -15.38 -1.82
CA LEU A 329 -7.48 -16.01 -1.11
C LEU A 329 -8.40 -16.71 -2.13
N VAL A 330 -8.49 -18.04 -2.02
CA VAL A 330 -9.34 -18.88 -2.87
C VAL A 330 -10.39 -19.54 -1.99
N THR A 331 -11.52 -18.86 -1.84
CA THR A 331 -12.66 -19.19 -0.96
C THR A 331 -13.96 -19.07 -1.74
N GLN A 332 -14.98 -19.82 -1.36
CA GLN A 332 -16.34 -19.70 -1.88
C GLN A 332 -17.09 -18.57 -1.18
N SER A 333 -16.86 -18.39 0.13
CA SER A 333 -17.52 -17.34 0.93
C SER A 333 -17.01 -15.92 0.61
N GLY A 334 -15.70 -15.80 0.33
CA GLY A 334 -14.99 -14.51 0.27
C GLY A 334 -14.52 -13.98 1.64
N LEU A 335 -14.88 -14.65 2.74
CA LEU A 335 -14.58 -14.26 4.13
C LEU A 335 -14.97 -12.81 4.50
N ASP A 336 -15.96 -12.24 3.82
CA ASP A 336 -16.37 -10.82 3.92
C ASP A 336 -15.27 -9.79 3.55
N LEU A 337 -14.22 -10.22 2.85
CA LEU A 337 -13.11 -9.34 2.49
C LEU A 337 -13.22 -8.83 1.04
N GLN A 338 -13.08 -7.50 0.87
CA GLN A 338 -13.21 -6.81 -0.41
C GLN A 338 -12.17 -7.20 -1.47
N GLN A 339 -11.07 -7.86 -1.10
CA GLN A 339 -9.97 -8.23 -2.00
C GLN A 339 -9.74 -9.75 -1.98
N ARG A 340 -9.26 -10.32 -3.09
CA ARG A 340 -8.95 -11.76 -3.20
C ARG A 340 -7.46 -12.06 -3.37
N ALA A 341 -6.60 -11.05 -3.32
CA ALA A 341 -5.16 -11.16 -3.49
C ALA A 341 -4.40 -10.08 -2.70
N GLY A 342 -3.09 -10.28 -2.50
CA GLY A 342 -2.21 -9.35 -1.78
C GLY A 342 -2.11 -9.60 -0.27
N TYR A 343 -2.59 -10.74 0.22
CA TYR A 343 -2.59 -11.06 1.66
C TYR A 343 -1.24 -11.46 2.23
N THR A 344 -0.30 -11.91 1.39
CA THR A 344 1.08 -12.17 1.81
C THR A 344 2.07 -11.38 0.97
N VAL A 345 3.15 -10.97 1.63
CA VAL A 345 4.26 -10.22 1.05
C VAL A 345 5.57 -10.89 1.47
N VAL A 346 6.59 -10.79 0.61
CA VAL A 346 7.93 -11.23 0.98
C VAL A 346 8.47 -10.29 2.07
N ALA A 347 8.89 -10.86 3.21
CA ALA A 347 9.55 -10.11 4.28
C ALA A 347 10.99 -9.77 3.85
N GLU A 348 11.17 -8.65 3.17
CA GLU A 348 12.44 -8.30 2.50
C GLU A 348 13.57 -8.03 3.52
N ARG A 349 14.65 -8.80 3.43
CA ARG A 349 15.89 -8.62 4.21
C ARG A 349 16.90 -7.70 3.49
N LEU A 350 16.44 -6.53 3.03
CA LEU A 350 17.34 -5.50 2.47
C LEU A 350 18.29 -4.96 3.54
N ASN A 351 17.73 -4.66 4.71
CA ASN A 351 18.41 -4.38 5.97
C ASN A 351 17.43 -4.72 7.13
N PHE A 352 17.87 -4.59 8.38
CA PHE A 352 17.03 -4.90 9.55
C PHE A 352 15.78 -4.02 9.66
N LEU A 353 15.88 -2.72 9.37
CA LEU A 353 14.75 -1.78 9.45
C LEU A 353 13.65 -2.09 8.42
N ARG A 354 14.03 -2.54 7.21
CA ARG A 354 13.07 -3.06 6.21
C ARG A 354 12.36 -4.28 6.76
N PHE A 355 13.09 -5.29 7.23
CA PHE A 355 12.53 -6.52 7.78
C PHE A 355 11.56 -6.24 8.92
N LEU A 356 11.98 -5.45 9.92
CA LEU A 356 11.15 -5.05 11.07
C LEU A 356 9.89 -4.28 10.65
N SER A 357 9.98 -3.40 9.65
CA SER A 357 8.83 -2.60 9.20
C SER A 357 7.65 -3.44 8.69
N HIS A 358 7.90 -4.63 8.11
CA HIS A 358 6.84 -5.52 7.64
C HIS A 358 5.92 -5.99 8.78
N PHE A 359 6.43 -6.15 10.00
CA PHE A 359 5.65 -6.59 11.17
C PHE A 359 4.93 -5.46 11.91
N ARG A 360 5.15 -4.21 11.50
CA ARG A 360 4.45 -3.02 12.02
C ARG A 360 3.58 -2.31 10.98
N ALA A 361 3.58 -2.78 9.74
CA ALA A 361 2.78 -2.23 8.65
C ALA A 361 1.30 -2.65 8.76
N VAL A 362 0.39 -1.72 8.47
CA VAL A 362 -1.05 -1.91 8.38
C VAL A 362 -1.53 -1.30 7.05
N HIS A 363 -2.42 -1.98 6.34
CA HIS A 363 -2.85 -1.58 5.00
C HIS A 363 -4.38 -1.55 4.89
N ARG A 364 -4.95 -0.44 4.43
CA ARG A 364 -6.43 -0.28 4.31
C ARG A 364 -7.07 -1.30 3.35
N GLY A 365 -6.36 -1.69 2.29
CA GLY A 365 -6.83 -2.66 1.29
C GLY A 365 -6.51 -2.24 -0.14
N ALA A 366 -6.25 -3.19 -1.03
CA ALA A 366 -5.92 -2.92 -2.44
C ALA A 366 -7.14 -2.42 -3.24
N SER A 367 -8.37 -2.68 -2.78
CA SER A 367 -9.60 -2.08 -3.30
C SER A 367 -9.53 -0.55 -3.29
N PHE A 368 -9.09 0.04 -2.17
CA PHE A 368 -8.96 1.49 -1.99
C PHE A 368 -7.85 2.13 -2.83
N ALA A 369 -6.87 1.36 -3.31
CA ALA A 369 -5.78 1.88 -4.15
C ALA A 369 -6.27 2.36 -5.53
N GLY A 370 -7.36 1.77 -6.06
CA GLY A 370 -7.98 2.19 -7.32
C GLY A 370 -8.91 3.40 -7.19
N LEU A 371 -9.24 3.84 -5.97
CA LEU A 371 -10.11 5.00 -5.76
C LEU A 371 -9.35 6.31 -5.97
N ARG A 372 -9.99 7.25 -6.68
CA ARG A 372 -9.47 8.62 -6.88
C ARG A 372 -9.75 9.55 -5.71
N THR A 373 -10.55 9.13 -4.73
CA THR A 373 -10.85 9.89 -3.52
C THR A 373 -9.66 9.91 -2.57
N THR A 374 -9.41 11.05 -1.93
CA THR A 374 -8.27 11.23 -1.01
C THR A 374 -8.65 11.05 0.47
N SER A 375 -9.93 10.84 0.83
CA SER A 375 -10.36 10.64 2.23
C SER A 375 -9.60 9.49 2.89
N VAL A 376 -9.60 8.32 2.23
CA VAL A 376 -8.96 7.07 2.64
C VAL A 376 -7.43 7.16 2.79
N ARG A 377 -6.82 8.29 2.38
CA ARG A 377 -5.38 8.56 2.36
C ARG A 377 -4.96 9.69 3.30
N LYS A 378 -5.89 10.43 3.89
CA LYS A 378 -5.60 11.52 4.82
C LYS A 378 -5.18 10.95 6.17
N LEU A 379 -4.18 11.57 6.79
CA LEU A 379 -3.94 11.45 8.22
C LEU A 379 -5.10 12.13 8.96
N LEU A 380 -5.69 11.46 9.94
CA LEU A 380 -6.80 11.95 10.75
C LEU A 380 -6.41 11.95 12.25
N PRO A 381 -6.91 12.89 13.08
CA PRO A 381 -6.45 13.07 14.47
C PRO A 381 -6.61 11.83 15.36
N GLU A 382 -7.63 11.01 15.12
CA GLU A 382 -7.92 9.78 15.86
C GLU A 382 -6.82 8.71 15.69
N SER A 383 -5.93 8.89 14.70
CA SER A 383 -4.75 8.05 14.50
C SER A 383 -3.64 8.29 15.53
N TRP A 384 -3.69 9.39 16.29
CA TRP A 384 -2.66 9.80 17.25
C TRP A 384 -2.32 8.68 18.24
N GLY A 385 -1.03 8.38 18.38
CA GLY A 385 -0.52 7.33 19.26
C GLY A 385 -0.73 5.88 18.77
N PHE A 386 -1.52 5.65 17.71
CA PHE A 386 -1.81 4.33 17.14
C PHE A 386 -1.10 4.08 15.80
N LEU A 387 -1.28 4.98 14.83
CA LEU A 387 -0.59 4.97 13.54
C LEU A 387 0.38 6.15 13.46
N CYS A 388 1.58 5.92 12.95
CA CYS A 388 2.61 6.95 12.89
C CYS A 388 2.32 7.96 11.75
N PRO A 389 2.25 9.28 12.05
CA PRO A 389 1.92 10.31 11.06
C PRO A 389 3.02 10.53 10.01
N VAL A 390 4.24 10.03 10.27
CA VAL A 390 5.42 10.16 9.41
C VAL A 390 5.66 8.93 8.54
N HIS A 391 5.34 7.73 9.05
CA HIS A 391 5.80 6.47 8.44
C HIS A 391 4.78 5.90 7.45
N THR A 392 4.63 6.59 6.32
CA THR A 392 3.93 6.14 5.12
C THR A 392 4.91 6.19 3.93
N PRO A 393 4.81 5.32 2.90
CA PRO A 393 5.61 5.44 1.68
C PRO A 393 5.14 6.60 0.80
N ASP A 394 5.99 7.07 -0.11
CA ASP A 394 5.58 7.97 -1.20
C ASP A 394 4.93 7.20 -2.37
N GLY A 395 4.39 7.95 -3.34
CA GLY A 395 3.73 7.41 -4.53
C GLY A 395 2.37 6.76 -4.26
N ASP A 396 1.97 5.84 -5.15
CA ASP A 396 0.65 5.19 -5.17
C ASP A 396 0.15 4.59 -3.82
N PRO A 397 1.00 4.01 -2.94
CA PRO A 397 0.57 3.51 -1.62
C PRO A 397 0.51 4.55 -0.50
N CYS A 398 0.84 5.83 -0.77
CA CYS A 398 0.83 6.90 0.23
C CYS A 398 -0.54 7.05 0.92
N GLY A 399 -0.52 7.05 2.26
CA GLY A 399 -1.70 7.09 3.12
C GLY A 399 -2.46 5.76 3.26
N LEU A 400 -2.23 4.78 2.37
CA LEU A 400 -2.86 3.46 2.42
C LEU A 400 -2.02 2.41 3.15
N LEU A 401 -0.68 2.51 3.07
CA LEU A 401 0.28 1.64 3.76
C LEU A 401 0.97 2.38 4.92
N ASN A 402 0.30 2.39 6.07
CA ASN A 402 0.80 3.09 7.26
C ASN A 402 1.50 2.09 8.20
N HIS A 403 2.21 2.59 9.21
CA HIS A 403 2.88 1.75 10.20
C HIS A 403 2.47 2.17 11.61
N MET A 404 2.23 1.19 12.48
CA MET A 404 1.90 1.45 13.89
C MET A 404 3.02 2.22 14.59
N THR A 405 2.66 2.98 15.63
CA THR A 405 3.62 3.63 16.53
C THR A 405 4.50 2.62 17.28
N SER A 406 5.50 3.09 18.03
CA SER A 406 6.35 2.24 18.87
C SER A 406 5.65 1.68 20.11
N THR A 407 4.59 2.33 20.61
CA THR A 407 3.90 1.97 21.86
C THR A 407 2.59 1.22 21.65
N CYS A 408 1.95 1.37 20.49
CA CYS A 408 0.69 0.70 20.16
C CYS A 408 0.83 -0.83 20.15
N ARG A 409 -0.14 -1.51 20.76
CA ARG A 409 -0.35 -2.96 20.78
C ARG A 409 -1.68 -3.28 20.08
N ILE A 410 -1.91 -4.56 19.79
CA ILE A 410 -3.19 -5.06 19.30
C ILE A 410 -3.72 -6.06 20.35
N THR A 411 -5.00 -5.98 20.69
CA THR A 411 -5.64 -6.89 21.68
C THR A 411 -5.68 -8.33 21.15
N SER A 412 -5.59 -9.31 22.05
CA SER A 412 -5.42 -10.72 21.67
C SER A 412 -6.29 -11.65 22.51
N PHE A 413 -6.50 -12.88 22.01
CA PHE A 413 -7.16 -13.95 22.76
C PHE A 413 -6.39 -14.40 24.02
N PHE A 414 -5.12 -14.01 24.13
CA PHE A 414 -4.25 -14.30 25.28
C PHE A 414 -4.10 -13.07 26.19
N ASP A 415 -3.99 -13.31 27.50
CA ASP A 415 -3.65 -12.31 28.51
C ASP A 415 -2.16 -11.91 28.49
N SER A 416 -1.76 -11.04 29.41
CA SER A 416 -0.38 -10.57 29.57
C SER A 416 0.62 -11.63 30.05
N GLN A 417 0.14 -12.81 30.48
CA GLN A 417 0.95 -13.96 30.88
C GLN A 417 0.99 -15.06 29.80
N GLY A 418 0.14 -14.96 28.77
CA GLY A 418 0.02 -15.94 27.69
C GLY A 418 -1.10 -16.97 27.87
N ASN A 419 -1.94 -16.86 28.90
CA ASN A 419 -3.10 -17.74 29.08
C ASN A 419 -4.25 -17.29 28.18
N ILE A 420 -5.15 -18.21 27.81
CA ILE A 420 -6.37 -17.87 27.05
C ILE A 420 -7.33 -17.09 27.95
N LYS A 421 -7.82 -15.94 27.50
CA LYS A 421 -8.78 -15.11 28.24
C LYS A 421 -10.15 -15.79 28.34
N ASP A 422 -10.72 -15.81 29.54
CA ASP A 422 -12.10 -16.25 29.76
C ASP A 422 -13.09 -15.10 29.54
N PHE A 423 -13.56 -14.97 28.31
CA PHE A 423 -14.52 -13.94 27.90
C PHE A 423 -15.88 -14.04 28.60
N LEU A 424 -16.27 -15.23 29.11
CA LEU A 424 -17.52 -15.37 29.86
C LEU A 424 -17.34 -14.82 31.28
N LYS A 425 -16.25 -15.18 31.97
CA LYS A 425 -15.91 -14.63 33.29
C LYS A 425 -15.72 -13.12 33.23
N MET A 426 -14.90 -12.60 32.30
CA MET A 426 -14.70 -11.15 32.14
C MET A 426 -16.04 -10.42 31.92
N ARG A 427 -16.90 -10.94 31.05
CA ARG A 427 -18.25 -10.40 30.80
C ARG A 427 -19.10 -10.37 32.07
N MET A 428 -19.13 -11.44 32.86
CA MET A 428 -19.90 -11.48 34.10
C MET A 428 -19.34 -10.53 35.18
N THR A 429 -18.01 -10.39 35.29
CA THR A 429 -17.38 -9.42 36.21
C THR A 429 -17.73 -7.98 35.81
N ILE A 430 -17.63 -7.62 34.53
CA ILE A 430 -18.01 -6.30 34.01
C ILE A 430 -19.49 -6.00 34.30
N LEU A 431 -20.39 -6.97 34.06
CA LEU A 431 -21.81 -6.84 34.36
C LEU A 431 -22.08 -6.64 35.87
N SER A 432 -21.42 -7.42 36.73
CA SER A 432 -21.57 -7.29 38.18
C SER A 432 -21.12 -5.92 38.71
N VAL A 433 -20.04 -5.37 38.15
CA VAL A 433 -19.56 -4.00 38.47
C VAL A 433 -20.57 -2.95 38.00
N LEU A 434 -21.04 -3.05 36.75
CA LEU A 434 -22.03 -2.11 36.19
C LEU A 434 -23.34 -2.08 36.99
N ILE A 435 -23.88 -3.24 37.35
CA ILE A 435 -25.09 -3.37 38.16
C ILE A 435 -24.85 -2.79 39.57
N GLY A 436 -23.68 -3.05 40.18
CA GLY A 436 -23.29 -2.48 41.47
C GLY A 436 -23.17 -0.95 41.49
N VAL A 437 -22.91 -0.31 40.35
CA VAL A 437 -22.90 1.16 40.19
C VAL A 437 -24.30 1.74 39.85
N GLY A 438 -25.29 0.87 39.59
CA GLY A 438 -26.67 1.28 39.29
C GLY A 438 -27.07 1.24 37.82
N MET A 439 -26.38 0.45 36.98
CA MET A 439 -26.92 0.08 35.66
C MET A 439 -28.15 -0.81 35.83
N THR A 440 -29.25 -0.46 35.15
CA THR A 440 -30.42 -1.34 35.04
C THR A 440 -30.18 -2.39 33.95
N PRO A 441 -30.27 -3.70 34.23
CA PRO A 441 -30.08 -4.73 33.22
C PRO A 441 -31.21 -4.73 32.17
N SER A 442 -30.93 -5.26 30.97
CA SER A 442 -31.92 -5.39 29.88
C SER A 442 -32.96 -6.51 30.09
N LEU A 443 -32.86 -7.26 31.19
CA LEU A 443 -33.78 -8.32 31.59
C LEU A 443 -34.04 -8.24 33.11
N PRO A 444 -35.30 -8.41 33.59
CA PRO A 444 -36.53 -8.54 32.81
C PRO A 444 -36.91 -7.24 32.08
N LYS A 445 -37.76 -7.35 31.04
CA LYS A 445 -38.27 -6.20 30.27
C LYS A 445 -39.03 -5.22 31.16
N LEU A 446 -38.40 -4.13 31.58
CA LEU A 446 -39.09 -2.88 31.89
C LEU A 446 -39.03 -1.98 30.64
N VAL A 447 -40.09 -1.20 30.40
CA VAL A 447 -40.06 -0.14 29.39
C VAL A 447 -39.13 0.96 29.91
N GLN A 448 -37.95 1.05 29.31
CA GLN A 448 -36.96 2.08 29.62
C GLN A 448 -37.10 3.21 28.59
N ALA A 449 -37.14 4.45 29.08
CA ALA A 449 -36.97 5.63 28.25
C ALA A 449 -35.61 5.57 27.52
N GLY A 450 -35.47 6.30 26.41
CA GLY A 450 -34.18 6.44 25.73
C GLY A 450 -33.37 7.64 26.22
N PRO A 451 -32.33 8.01 25.46
CA PRO A 451 -31.71 9.33 25.55
C PRO A 451 -32.78 10.44 25.43
N PRO A 452 -32.75 11.49 26.27
CA PRO A 452 -31.64 11.92 27.11
C PRO A 452 -31.74 11.49 28.60
N GLU A 453 -32.70 10.65 29.00
CA GLU A 453 -32.90 10.28 30.41
C GLU A 453 -31.93 9.17 30.88
N VAL A 454 -31.68 8.19 30.01
CA VAL A 454 -30.67 7.13 30.19
C VAL A 454 -29.86 6.92 28.91
N LEU A 455 -28.67 6.32 29.06
CA LEU A 455 -27.83 5.86 27.96
C LEU A 455 -27.81 4.33 27.94
N PHE A 456 -27.85 3.75 26.74
CA PHE A 456 -27.64 2.31 26.56
C PHE A 456 -26.18 1.95 26.84
N VAL A 457 -26.00 0.81 27.51
CA VAL A 457 -24.70 0.19 27.75
C VAL A 457 -24.58 -1.03 26.85
N LEU A 458 -23.53 -1.04 26.02
CA LEU A 458 -23.21 -2.14 25.12
C LEU A 458 -21.88 -2.78 25.52
N LEU A 459 -21.80 -4.10 25.46
CA LEU A 459 -20.60 -4.88 25.72
C LEU A 459 -20.37 -5.85 24.56
N ASP A 460 -19.30 -5.63 23.78
CA ASP A 460 -18.96 -6.40 22.56
C ASP A 460 -20.15 -6.53 21.59
N GLY A 461 -20.90 -5.44 21.39
CA GLY A 461 -22.07 -5.41 20.50
C GLY A 461 -23.34 -6.05 21.06
N ARG A 462 -23.37 -6.44 22.34
CA ARG A 462 -24.59 -6.86 23.08
C ARG A 462 -25.14 -5.69 23.89
N VAL A 463 -26.44 -5.39 23.78
CA VAL A 463 -27.13 -4.43 24.65
C VAL A 463 -27.37 -5.09 26.02
N VAL A 464 -26.64 -4.65 27.05
CA VAL A 464 -26.67 -5.28 28.39
C VAL A 464 -27.58 -4.58 29.40
N GLY A 465 -27.95 -3.33 29.12
CA GLY A 465 -28.79 -2.52 30.01
C GLY A 465 -28.75 -1.04 29.66
N SER A 466 -29.26 -0.20 30.57
CA SER A 466 -29.13 1.25 30.50
C SER A 466 -28.75 1.85 31.86
N ILE A 467 -28.12 3.03 31.82
CA ILE A 467 -27.65 3.77 32.98
C ILE A 467 -28.09 5.23 32.89
N SER A 468 -28.48 5.86 34.00
CA SER A 468 -28.83 7.28 34.00
C SER A 468 -27.65 8.14 33.56
N CYS A 469 -27.93 9.15 32.74
CA CYS A 469 -26.97 10.17 32.30
C CYS A 469 -26.32 10.91 33.49
N SER A 470 -26.95 10.91 34.67
CA SER A 470 -26.41 11.48 35.91
C SER A 470 -25.35 10.60 36.63
N LEU A 471 -25.23 9.32 36.24
CA LEU A 471 -24.35 8.33 36.87
C LEU A 471 -23.26 7.80 35.92
N VAL A 472 -23.44 7.90 34.60
CA VAL A 472 -22.54 7.29 33.60
C VAL A 472 -21.07 7.71 33.76
N GLU A 473 -20.78 8.99 34.01
CA GLU A 473 -19.41 9.48 34.19
C GLU A 473 -18.73 8.89 35.43
N LYS A 474 -19.49 8.69 36.51
CA LYS A 474 -19.02 8.02 37.73
C LYS A 474 -18.74 6.54 37.48
N ALA A 475 -19.57 5.87 36.68
CA ALA A 475 -19.35 4.49 36.28
C ALA A 475 -18.10 4.33 35.40
N VAL A 476 -17.91 5.20 34.42
CA VAL A 476 -16.70 5.24 33.57
C VAL A 476 -15.45 5.44 34.43
N ALA A 477 -15.45 6.43 35.33
CA ALA A 477 -14.33 6.68 36.24
C ALA A 477 -14.06 5.50 37.20
N HIS A 478 -15.10 4.80 37.67
CA HIS A 478 -14.94 3.61 38.51
C HIS A 478 -14.34 2.43 37.74
N ILE A 479 -14.83 2.14 36.53
CA ILE A 479 -14.33 1.05 35.68
C ILE A 479 -12.85 1.28 35.30
N ARG A 480 -12.44 2.51 34.95
CA ARG A 480 -11.02 2.82 34.67
C ARG A 480 -10.10 2.55 35.86
N ARG A 481 -10.51 2.92 37.08
CA ARG A 481 -9.75 2.59 38.31
C ARG A 481 -9.65 1.08 38.56
N LEU A 482 -10.72 0.33 38.28
CA LEU A 482 -10.72 -1.13 38.42
C LEU A 482 -9.83 -1.82 37.36
N LYS A 483 -9.87 -1.38 36.10
CA LYS A 483 -9.02 -1.83 34.99
C LYS A 483 -7.52 -1.72 35.28
N ILE A 484 -7.11 -0.71 36.05
CA ILE A 484 -5.73 -0.52 36.51
C ILE A 484 -5.39 -1.42 37.72
N SER A 485 -6.39 -1.76 38.55
CA SER A 485 -6.21 -2.64 39.71
C SER A 485 -6.32 -4.12 39.33
N ALA A 486 -5.18 -4.82 39.28
CA ALA A 486 -5.08 -6.23 38.95
C ALA A 486 -5.95 -7.16 39.83
N ALA A 487 -6.37 -6.71 41.02
CA ALA A 487 -7.26 -7.46 41.92
C ALA A 487 -8.75 -7.46 41.49
N SER A 488 -9.15 -6.62 40.52
CA SER A 488 -10.57 -6.42 40.16
C SER A 488 -11.18 -7.50 39.27
N GLY A 489 -10.34 -8.25 38.53
CA GLY A 489 -10.80 -9.17 37.48
C GLY A 489 -11.29 -8.49 36.19
N ILE A 490 -11.18 -7.16 36.07
CA ILE A 490 -11.41 -6.41 34.83
C ILE A 490 -10.13 -6.47 33.98
N PRO A 491 -10.20 -6.78 32.67
CA PRO A 491 -9.00 -6.85 31.83
C PRO A 491 -8.39 -5.47 31.56
N ASP A 492 -7.06 -5.44 31.48
CA ASP A 492 -6.24 -4.22 31.27
C ASP A 492 -6.48 -3.57 29.90
N ASP A 493 -6.85 -4.35 28.89
CA ASP A 493 -7.19 -3.92 27.53
C ASP A 493 -8.70 -3.74 27.25
N LEU A 494 -9.50 -3.56 28.32
CA LEU A 494 -10.89 -3.08 28.21
C LEU A 494 -10.93 -1.63 27.69
N GLU A 495 -11.53 -1.42 26.53
CA GLU A 495 -11.80 -0.08 25.98
C GLU A 495 -13.14 0.44 26.53
N VAL A 496 -13.13 1.67 27.07
CA VAL A 496 -14.27 2.27 27.78
C VAL A 496 -14.80 3.48 27.00
N GLY A 497 -15.44 3.18 25.87
CA GLY A 497 -15.97 4.14 24.90
C GLY A 497 -17.23 4.85 25.36
N TYR A 498 -17.10 5.90 26.17
CA TYR A 498 -18.21 6.79 26.53
C TYR A 498 -18.41 7.88 25.46
N VAL A 499 -19.60 7.92 24.86
CA VAL A 499 -20.02 8.97 23.90
C VAL A 499 -21.04 9.89 24.58
N PRO A 500 -20.70 11.18 24.83
CA PRO A 500 -21.54 12.09 25.60
C PRO A 500 -22.71 12.68 24.79
N LEU A 501 -23.77 13.12 25.51
CA LEU A 501 -24.96 13.75 24.93
C LEU A 501 -24.63 15.09 24.23
N THR A 502 -24.76 15.10 22.90
CA THR A 502 -24.47 16.24 22.03
C THR A 502 -25.61 16.48 21.02
N MET A 503 -25.58 17.62 20.32
CA MET A 503 -26.46 17.89 19.18
C MET A 503 -25.62 17.79 17.90
N GLY A 504 -26.02 16.94 16.95
CA GLY A 504 -25.24 16.73 15.72
C GLY A 504 -23.88 16.09 15.97
N GLY A 505 -23.78 15.19 16.96
CA GLY A 505 -22.60 14.38 17.24
C GLY A 505 -22.78 12.91 16.85
N ALA A 506 -21.89 12.04 17.31
CA ALA A 506 -22.07 10.59 17.23
C ALA A 506 -23.22 10.13 18.15
N TYR A 507 -23.78 8.94 17.89
CA TYR A 507 -24.88 8.41 18.70
C TYR A 507 -24.42 8.11 20.15
N PRO A 508 -25.09 8.64 21.18
CA PRO A 508 -24.61 8.60 22.56
C PRO A 508 -24.79 7.22 23.20
N GLY A 509 -23.90 6.87 24.14
CA GLY A 509 -23.91 5.55 24.78
C GLY A 509 -22.62 5.24 25.56
N LEU A 510 -22.62 4.10 26.25
CA LEU A 510 -21.41 3.51 26.83
C LEU A 510 -21.08 2.21 26.11
N PHE A 511 -20.05 2.23 25.28
CA PHE A 511 -19.60 1.12 24.46
C PHE A 511 -18.34 0.50 25.07
N LEU A 512 -18.47 -0.73 25.57
CA LEU A 512 -17.39 -1.50 26.18
C LEU A 512 -16.94 -2.61 25.23
N PHE A 513 -15.63 -2.75 25.04
CA PHE A 513 -15.07 -3.77 24.14
C PHE A 513 -13.99 -4.60 24.86
N THR A 514 -14.19 -5.92 24.91
CA THR A 514 -13.20 -6.92 25.34
C THR A 514 -12.62 -7.71 24.16
N SER A 515 -13.21 -7.59 22.97
CA SER A 515 -12.79 -8.32 21.76
C SER A 515 -11.29 -8.18 21.43
N PRO A 516 -10.66 -9.23 20.86
CA PRO A 516 -9.32 -9.16 20.30
C PRO A 516 -9.29 -8.32 19.00
N SER A 517 -8.12 -8.17 18.37
CA SER A 517 -7.93 -7.48 17.09
C SER A 517 -8.10 -5.94 17.08
N ARG A 518 -8.37 -5.30 18.23
CA ARG A 518 -8.46 -3.83 18.35
C ARG A 518 -7.10 -3.19 18.65
N PHE A 519 -6.92 -1.94 18.26
CA PHE A 519 -5.74 -1.15 18.65
C PHE A 519 -5.84 -0.71 20.11
N VAL A 520 -4.74 -0.81 20.88
CA VAL A 520 -4.62 -0.17 22.20
C VAL A 520 -3.24 0.46 22.37
N ARG A 521 -3.11 1.49 23.21
CA ARG A 521 -1.83 2.16 23.52
C ARG A 521 -1.76 2.58 25.00
N PRO A 522 -0.57 2.58 25.63
CA PRO A 522 -0.42 3.07 26.99
C PRO A 522 -0.44 4.60 27.07
N VAL A 523 -1.15 5.13 28.07
CA VAL A 523 -1.14 6.53 28.57
C VAL A 523 -1.08 6.51 30.10
N ARG A 524 -0.69 7.61 30.75
CA ARG A 524 -0.79 7.74 32.22
C ARG A 524 -2.18 8.26 32.61
N ASN A 525 -2.79 7.69 33.63
CA ASN A 525 -4.03 8.19 34.25
C ASN A 525 -3.68 9.09 35.46
N ILE A 526 -4.08 10.36 35.42
CA ILE A 526 -3.72 11.38 36.44
C ILE A 526 -4.71 11.35 37.63
N SER A 527 -5.79 10.56 37.54
CA SER A 527 -6.82 10.47 38.57
C SER A 527 -6.46 9.55 39.75
N LEU A 528 -5.20 9.10 39.81
CA LEU A 528 -4.63 8.20 40.82
C LEU A 528 -3.33 8.81 41.38
N PRO A 529 -3.02 8.62 42.68
CA PRO A 529 -1.79 9.14 43.27
C PRO A 529 -0.55 8.40 42.71
N SER A 530 0.50 9.17 42.38
CA SER A 530 1.71 8.70 41.69
C SER A 530 2.71 7.96 42.61
N GLY A 531 2.24 6.97 43.36
CA GLY A 531 3.04 6.26 44.37
C GLY A 531 3.86 5.08 43.84
N GLU A 532 3.30 4.30 42.91
CA GLU A 532 3.91 3.08 42.36
C GLU A 532 3.59 2.96 40.85
N SER A 533 4.16 1.96 40.16
CA SER A 533 4.04 1.76 38.69
C SER A 533 2.67 1.22 38.24
N LEU A 534 1.59 1.76 38.82
CA LEU A 534 0.19 1.40 38.64
C LEU A 534 -0.60 2.61 38.09
N ASP A 535 0.05 3.43 37.27
CA ASP A 535 -0.47 4.67 36.69
C ASP A 535 -0.76 4.56 35.18
N ILE A 536 -0.31 3.48 34.52
CA ILE A 536 -0.44 3.28 33.07
C ILE A 536 -1.76 2.58 32.72
N GLU A 537 -2.62 3.24 31.94
CA GLU A 537 -3.84 2.68 31.36
C GLU A 537 -3.65 2.40 29.86
N LEU A 538 -4.13 1.25 29.36
CA LEU A 538 -4.20 0.97 27.92
C LEU A 538 -5.51 1.53 27.34
N ILE A 539 -5.44 2.50 26.43
CA ILE A 539 -6.63 3.08 25.76
C ILE A 539 -6.73 2.68 24.29
N GLY A 540 -7.96 2.53 23.80
CA GLY A 540 -8.27 2.29 22.38
C GLY A 540 -8.67 3.56 21.59
N PRO A 541 -8.79 3.45 20.25
CA PRO A 541 -9.05 4.60 19.37
C PRO A 541 -10.49 5.11 19.44
N PHE A 542 -11.46 4.30 19.89
CA PHE A 542 -12.86 4.74 20.01
C PHE A 542 -13.06 5.61 21.24
N GLU A 543 -12.47 5.24 22.38
CA GLU A 543 -12.53 6.08 23.58
C GLU A 543 -11.68 7.35 23.45
N GLN A 544 -10.52 7.29 22.78
CA GLN A 544 -9.64 8.46 22.60
C GLN A 544 -10.35 9.67 21.95
N ALA A 545 -11.33 9.44 21.06
CA ALA A 545 -12.08 10.51 20.40
C ALA A 545 -12.87 11.43 21.37
N TYR A 546 -13.11 10.97 22.61
CA TYR A 546 -13.84 11.70 23.65
C TYR A 546 -13.01 11.91 24.93
N MET A 547 -11.71 11.57 24.92
CA MET A 547 -10.84 11.68 26.09
C MET A 547 -9.96 12.92 26.04
N GLU A 548 -9.93 13.64 27.15
CA GLU A 548 -9.03 14.77 27.36
C GLU A 548 -7.67 14.30 27.91
N ILE A 549 -6.69 14.21 27.02
CA ILE A 549 -5.33 13.72 27.26
C ILE A 549 -4.34 14.89 27.10
N ARG A 550 -3.54 15.17 28.12
CA ARG A 550 -2.52 16.22 28.13
C ARG A 550 -1.24 15.79 27.43
N CYS A 551 -0.65 16.70 26.66
CA CYS A 551 0.67 16.50 26.06
C CYS A 551 1.77 16.38 27.13
N ALA A 552 2.84 15.66 26.82
CA ALA A 552 3.96 15.40 27.74
C ALA A 552 4.81 16.65 28.07
N ASP A 553 4.57 17.76 27.38
CA ASP A 553 5.08 19.10 27.72
C ASP A 553 4.34 19.72 28.92
N GLY A 554 3.21 19.14 29.32
CA GLY A 554 2.33 19.66 30.36
C GLY A 554 1.69 20.99 29.99
N GLY A 555 1.52 21.28 28.70
CA GLY A 555 0.79 22.45 28.16
C GLY A 555 -0.56 22.07 27.55
N ASP A 556 -1.41 23.08 27.30
CA ASP A 556 -2.80 22.90 26.85
C ASP A 556 -2.95 22.58 25.34
N GLY A 557 -1.89 22.06 24.69
CA GLY A 557 -1.93 21.68 23.26
C GLY A 557 -2.27 22.82 22.29
N GLY A 558 -2.02 24.08 22.68
CA GLY A 558 -2.38 25.26 21.90
C GLY A 558 -3.85 25.68 21.99
N ARG A 559 -4.64 25.09 22.90
CA ARG A 559 -6.00 25.57 23.22
C ARG A 559 -5.95 26.95 23.89
N ARG A 560 -6.99 27.75 23.66
CA ARG A 560 -7.16 29.09 24.28
C ARG A 560 -7.81 29.05 25.67
N ASN A 561 -8.40 27.91 26.02
CA ASN A 561 -9.12 27.71 27.28
C ASN A 561 -8.44 26.55 28.03
N ILE A 562 -8.21 26.74 29.32
CA ILE A 562 -7.72 25.70 30.25
C ILE A 562 -8.75 24.56 30.25
N PHE A 563 -8.26 23.31 30.27
CA PHE A 563 -9.12 22.12 30.37
C PHE A 563 -8.62 21.14 31.42
N SER A 564 -9.54 20.41 32.05
CA SER A 564 -9.23 19.38 33.04
C SER A 564 -8.87 18.06 32.34
N ALA A 565 -7.58 17.90 32.00
CA ALA A 565 -7.07 16.64 31.48
C ALA A 565 -7.25 15.50 32.49
N THR A 566 -7.61 14.31 31.98
CA THR A 566 -7.80 13.09 32.80
C THR A 566 -6.59 12.16 32.73
N HIS A 567 -5.85 12.23 31.62
CA HIS A 567 -4.71 11.40 31.28
C HIS A 567 -3.58 12.28 30.73
N GLU A 568 -2.35 11.78 30.71
CA GLU A 568 -1.22 12.41 30.02
C GLU A 568 -0.39 11.43 29.19
N GLU A 569 0.27 11.95 28.17
CA GLU A 569 1.21 11.19 27.34
C GLU A 569 2.48 10.85 28.11
N ILE A 570 2.87 9.56 28.10
CA ILE A 570 4.07 9.07 28.81
C ILE A 570 5.36 9.69 28.24
N HIS A 571 5.42 9.88 26.92
CA HIS A 571 6.53 10.53 26.22
C HIS A 571 6.08 10.95 24.79
N PRO A 572 6.46 12.13 24.27
CA PRO A 572 5.94 12.63 22.99
C PRO A 572 6.28 11.74 21.78
N THR A 573 7.42 11.03 21.83
CA THR A 573 7.79 10.04 20.79
C THR A 573 6.87 8.83 20.70
N GLY A 574 5.89 8.68 21.61
CA GLY A 574 4.81 7.71 21.51
C GLY A 574 3.95 7.84 20.25
N MET A 575 3.88 9.03 19.63
CA MET A 575 3.20 9.24 18.35
C MET A 575 3.95 8.64 17.14
N LEU A 576 5.24 8.29 17.29
CA LEU A 576 6.11 7.88 16.19
C LEU A 576 6.28 6.36 16.12
N SER A 577 6.57 5.85 14.93
CA SER A 577 6.91 4.43 14.73
C SER A 577 8.36 4.14 15.09
N VAL A 578 8.70 2.86 15.25
CA VAL A 578 10.08 2.40 15.54
C VAL A 578 11.11 3.01 14.57
N VAL A 579 10.84 3.05 13.26
CA VAL A 579 11.79 3.60 12.26
C VAL A 579 11.82 5.13 12.30
N ALA A 580 10.69 5.80 12.53
CA ALA A 580 10.64 7.26 12.62
C ALA A 580 11.46 7.77 13.83
N ASN A 581 11.37 7.05 14.96
CA ASN A 581 12.11 7.33 16.20
C ASN A 581 13.64 7.13 16.12
N LEU A 582 14.19 6.72 14.96
CA LEU A 582 15.65 6.66 14.72
C LEU A 582 16.19 7.91 13.99
N THR A 583 15.30 8.85 13.64
CA THR A 583 15.65 10.15 13.06
C THR A 583 16.04 11.11 14.19
N PRO A 584 17.31 11.57 14.28
CA PRO A 584 17.70 12.55 15.30
C PRO A 584 16.98 13.88 15.03
N TRP A 585 16.49 14.54 16.09
CA TRP A 585 15.80 15.84 16.02
C TRP A 585 14.82 15.97 14.84
N SER A 586 13.91 15.00 14.70
CA SER A 586 12.92 14.97 13.60
C SER A 586 11.98 16.18 13.59
N ASP A 587 11.72 16.73 14.76
CA ASP A 587 11.03 17.99 15.06
C ASP A 587 11.69 19.21 14.41
N HIS A 588 13.03 19.23 14.26
CA HIS A 588 13.77 20.27 13.54
C HIS A 588 13.84 20.06 12.01
N ASN A 589 13.01 19.17 11.44
CA ASN A 589 12.95 18.92 10.00
C ASN A 589 11.50 19.01 9.47
N GLN A 590 11.32 19.58 8.28
CA GLN A 590 10.01 19.61 7.62
C GLN A 590 9.45 18.19 7.42
N SER A 591 8.19 17.94 7.79
CA SER A 591 7.55 16.61 7.82
C SER A 591 7.83 15.68 6.61
N PRO A 592 7.78 16.13 5.33
CA PRO A 592 8.10 15.28 4.18
C PRO A 592 9.52 14.69 4.19
N ARG A 593 10.47 15.36 4.86
CA ARG A 593 11.86 14.88 5.02
C ARG A 593 11.94 13.69 5.97
N ASN A 594 11.19 13.73 7.07
CA ASN A 594 11.07 12.61 8.01
C ASN A 594 10.36 11.40 7.36
N MET A 595 9.35 11.65 6.52
CA MET A 595 8.67 10.62 5.73
C MET A 595 9.62 9.97 4.72
N TYR A 596 10.36 10.78 3.96
CA TYR A 596 11.40 10.29 3.05
C TYR A 596 12.51 9.55 3.79
N GLN A 597 12.90 9.98 4.99
CA GLN A 597 13.86 9.24 5.81
C GLN A 597 13.33 7.85 6.18
N CYS A 598 12.08 7.74 6.63
CA CYS A 598 11.46 6.43 6.91
C CYS A 598 11.48 5.51 5.68
N GLN A 599 11.40 6.06 4.47
CA GLN A 599 11.55 5.30 3.23
C GLN A 599 13.02 4.96 2.91
N MET A 600 13.95 5.91 3.01
CA MET A 600 15.37 5.73 2.69
C MET A 600 16.04 4.76 3.67
N ALA A 601 15.74 4.85 4.96
CA ALA A 601 16.18 3.93 6.01
C ALA A 601 15.78 2.46 5.73
N LYS A 602 14.70 2.23 4.98
CA LYS A 602 14.25 0.90 4.52
C LYS A 602 14.83 0.48 3.16
N GLN A 603 15.64 1.32 2.52
CA GLN A 603 16.29 1.08 1.22
C GLN A 603 17.82 1.14 1.29
N THR A 604 18.42 1.35 2.46
CA THR A 604 19.88 1.36 2.64
C THR A 604 20.47 -0.03 2.47
N MET A 605 21.72 -0.08 2.04
CA MET A 605 22.63 -1.17 2.35
C MET A 605 23.12 -0.95 3.80
N GLY A 606 22.84 -1.90 4.69
CA GLY A 606 23.34 -1.91 6.07
C GLY A 606 23.99 -3.25 6.40
N PHE A 607 24.24 -3.51 7.68
CA PHE A 607 24.62 -4.85 8.11
C PHE A 607 23.44 -5.81 7.97
N SER A 608 23.60 -6.88 7.17
CA SER A 608 22.45 -7.65 6.66
C SER A 608 21.92 -8.70 7.65
N SER A 609 22.80 -9.48 8.26
CA SER A 609 22.51 -10.43 9.35
C SER A 609 23.82 -11.06 9.84
N GLN A 610 23.95 -11.24 11.16
CA GLN A 610 25.02 -12.04 11.78
C GLN A 610 25.05 -13.49 11.23
N SER A 611 23.86 -14.08 11.02
CA SER A 611 23.67 -15.46 10.57
C SER A 611 23.85 -15.69 9.05
N ILE A 612 24.55 -14.80 8.34
CA ILE A 612 24.63 -14.84 6.86
C ILE A 612 25.16 -16.17 6.31
N HIS A 613 26.11 -16.83 6.97
CA HIS A 613 26.66 -18.12 6.53
C HIS A 613 25.60 -19.23 6.36
N PHE A 614 24.50 -19.16 7.11
CA PHE A 614 23.43 -20.18 7.09
C PHE A 614 22.23 -19.79 6.20
N ARG A 615 22.40 -18.86 5.25
CA ARG A 615 21.29 -18.21 4.52
C ARG A 615 21.38 -18.25 3.00
N ALA A 616 20.42 -18.95 2.38
CA ALA A 616 20.21 -19.00 0.93
C ALA A 616 19.27 -17.90 0.40
N ASP A 617 19.30 -16.70 1.00
CA ASP A 617 18.45 -15.57 0.61
C ASP A 617 18.77 -15.11 -0.84
N GLN A 618 17.74 -14.81 -1.65
CA GLN A 618 17.90 -14.63 -3.12
C GLN A 618 18.76 -13.41 -3.50
N LYS A 619 18.60 -12.28 -2.80
CA LYS A 619 19.48 -11.10 -2.89
C LYS A 619 19.56 -10.41 -1.53
N LEU A 620 20.77 -10.25 -0.99
CA LEU A 620 21.07 -9.45 0.20
C LEU A 620 22.01 -8.30 -0.19
N TYR A 621 21.93 -7.19 0.55
CA TYR A 621 22.85 -6.05 0.47
C TYR A 621 23.55 -5.92 1.81
N HIS A 622 24.88 -5.87 1.83
CA HIS A 622 25.69 -5.94 3.04
C HIS A 622 26.77 -4.86 3.05
N LEU A 623 26.67 -3.92 3.99
CA LEU A 623 27.71 -2.93 4.27
C LEU A 623 28.87 -3.60 5.00
N GLN A 624 30.11 -3.41 4.55
CA GLN A 624 31.29 -4.12 5.08
C GLN A 624 31.83 -3.49 6.38
N THR A 625 31.77 -2.17 6.48
CA THR A 625 32.30 -1.37 7.59
C THR A 625 31.21 -0.50 8.24
N PRO A 626 30.09 -1.10 8.71
CA PRO A 626 29.03 -0.36 9.39
C PRO A 626 29.52 0.26 10.70
N GLN A 627 28.93 1.39 11.10
CA GLN A 627 29.25 2.05 12.37
C GLN A 627 27.98 2.42 13.15
N THR A 628 28.10 2.56 14.46
CA THR A 628 27.12 3.24 15.33
C THR A 628 27.09 4.74 15.02
N PRO A 629 25.92 5.39 14.94
CA PRO A 629 25.83 6.85 14.85
C PRO A 629 26.22 7.51 16.18
N ILE A 630 27.09 8.52 16.13
CA ILE A 630 27.57 9.23 17.34
C ILE A 630 26.42 10.00 18.03
N VAL A 631 25.58 10.65 17.22
CA VAL A 631 24.31 11.24 17.64
C VAL A 631 23.22 10.19 17.48
N ARG A 632 22.62 9.71 18.56
CA ARG A 632 21.62 8.61 18.54
C ARG A 632 20.42 8.96 19.40
N THR A 633 19.27 8.34 19.12
CA THR A 633 18.09 8.53 19.97
C THR A 633 18.06 7.46 21.07
N SER A 634 17.41 7.74 22.19
CA SER A 634 17.06 6.75 23.22
C SER A 634 16.42 5.47 22.64
N ALA A 635 15.61 5.63 21.59
CA ALA A 635 14.99 4.54 20.84
C ALA A 635 16.00 3.63 20.09
N TYR A 636 17.13 4.18 19.61
CA TYR A 636 18.18 3.41 18.94
C TYR A 636 18.76 2.33 19.86
N ASN A 637 19.01 2.70 21.13
CA ASN A 637 19.48 1.80 22.17
C ASN A 637 18.36 0.82 22.60
N LYS A 638 17.13 1.32 22.80
CA LYS A 638 15.96 0.51 23.19
C LYS A 638 15.62 -0.63 22.24
N TYR A 639 15.97 -0.51 20.96
CA TYR A 639 15.73 -1.52 19.93
C TYR A 639 17.00 -2.23 19.46
N SER A 640 18.12 -2.09 20.19
CA SER A 640 19.42 -2.72 19.90
C SER A 640 19.87 -2.56 18.44
N VAL A 641 19.65 -1.37 17.85
CA VAL A 641 19.93 -1.12 16.43
C VAL A 641 21.44 -1.15 16.12
N ASP A 642 22.27 -1.04 17.15
CA ASP A 642 23.72 -1.31 17.14
C ASP A 642 24.09 -2.70 16.60
N GLU A 643 23.23 -3.72 16.73
CA GLU A 643 23.47 -5.04 16.12
C GLU A 643 23.34 -5.05 14.59
N PHE A 644 22.67 -4.06 14.01
CA PHE A 644 22.40 -3.97 12.57
C PHE A 644 22.54 -2.53 12.02
N PRO A 645 23.72 -1.88 12.12
CA PRO A 645 23.85 -0.49 11.73
C PRO A 645 23.70 -0.31 10.21
N THR A 646 23.31 0.89 9.80
CA THR A 646 22.72 1.14 8.45
C THR A 646 23.53 2.09 7.58
N GLY A 647 24.71 2.50 8.04
CA GLY A 647 25.57 3.51 7.44
C GLY A 647 26.89 3.68 8.20
N THR A 648 27.57 4.80 7.93
CA THR A 648 28.84 5.21 8.53
C THR A 648 28.80 6.68 8.92
N ASN A 649 29.50 7.07 9.98
CA ASN A 649 29.81 8.49 10.21
C ASN A 649 30.83 8.93 9.15
N ALA A 650 30.61 10.08 8.54
CA ALA A 650 31.50 10.68 7.54
C ALA A 650 31.72 12.16 7.89
N ILE A 651 32.92 12.69 7.67
CA ILE A 651 33.17 14.13 7.83
C ILE A 651 32.54 14.87 6.65
N VAL A 652 31.53 15.68 6.93
CA VAL A 652 30.77 16.44 5.94
C VAL A 652 31.13 17.91 6.02
N ALA A 653 31.47 18.50 4.87
CA ALA A 653 31.53 19.95 4.72
C ALA A 653 30.30 20.46 3.94
N VAL A 654 29.65 21.49 4.47
CA VAL A 654 28.54 22.18 3.78
C VAL A 654 29.14 23.34 2.98
N LEU A 655 29.45 23.07 1.71
CA LEU A 655 30.24 23.94 0.84
C LEU A 655 29.84 23.76 -0.62
N ALA A 656 29.86 24.83 -1.40
CA ALA A 656 29.90 24.77 -2.86
C ALA A 656 31.36 24.97 -3.29
N TYR A 657 32.02 23.92 -3.78
CA TYR A 657 33.45 23.96 -4.11
C TYR A 657 33.73 23.50 -5.54
N SER A 658 33.13 22.38 -5.94
CA SER A 658 33.48 21.70 -7.19
C SER A 658 32.67 22.18 -8.40
N GLY A 659 31.48 22.74 -8.17
CA GLY A 659 30.47 22.98 -9.23
C GLY A 659 29.77 21.71 -9.73
N TYR A 660 30.34 20.53 -9.46
CA TYR A 660 29.72 19.22 -9.68
C TYR A 660 28.76 18.83 -8.56
N ASP A 661 28.60 19.68 -7.55
CA ASP A 661 27.78 19.57 -6.34
C ASP A 661 26.42 20.29 -6.45
N MET A 662 26.01 20.74 -7.64
CA MET A 662 24.71 21.42 -7.84
C MET A 662 23.48 20.48 -7.75
N GLU A 663 22.31 21.07 -7.46
CA GLU A 663 21.02 20.36 -7.26
C GLU A 663 21.09 19.28 -6.17
N ASP A 664 20.87 18.01 -6.54
CA ASP A 664 20.88 16.82 -5.68
C ASP A 664 22.22 16.05 -5.77
N ALA A 665 23.27 16.69 -6.26
CA ALA A 665 24.61 16.13 -6.28
C ALA A 665 25.31 16.25 -4.93
N MET A 666 26.30 15.37 -4.73
CA MET A 666 27.28 15.41 -3.65
C MET A 666 28.59 14.83 -4.15
N ILE A 667 29.69 15.24 -3.52
CA ILE A 667 31.03 14.80 -3.86
C ILE A 667 31.52 13.87 -2.75
N LEU A 668 32.23 12.80 -3.13
CA LEU A 668 32.92 11.93 -2.17
C LEU A 668 34.44 12.08 -2.36
N ASN A 669 35.17 12.08 -1.26
CA ASN A 669 36.63 11.99 -1.27
C ASN A 669 37.06 10.63 -1.83
N LYS A 670 37.81 10.64 -2.94
CA LYS A 670 38.31 9.43 -3.59
C LYS A 670 39.16 8.59 -2.65
N SER A 671 40.06 9.19 -1.86
CA SER A 671 40.93 8.44 -0.95
C SER A 671 40.17 7.86 0.24
N SER A 672 39.10 8.51 0.73
CA SER A 672 38.23 7.90 1.74
C SER A 672 37.48 6.69 1.18
N VAL A 673 37.01 6.76 -0.07
CA VAL A 673 36.43 5.61 -0.77
C VAL A 673 37.46 4.50 -0.98
N ASP A 674 38.67 4.81 -1.46
CA ASP A 674 39.76 3.82 -1.63
C ASP A 674 40.16 3.15 -0.30
N ARG A 675 40.08 3.88 0.83
CA ARG A 675 40.28 3.37 2.21
C ARG A 675 39.10 2.54 2.74
N GLY A 676 37.98 2.44 2.01
CA GLY A 676 36.85 1.58 2.35
C GLY A 676 35.56 2.27 2.82
N LEU A 677 35.44 3.59 2.71
CA LEU A 677 34.22 4.33 3.05
C LEU A 677 33.01 3.75 2.30
N CYS A 678 31.96 3.38 3.04
CA CYS A 678 30.73 2.78 2.49
C CYS A 678 30.93 1.57 1.56
N HIS A 679 32.03 0.82 1.70
CA HIS A 679 32.26 -0.43 0.98
C HIS A 679 31.22 -1.50 1.34
N GLY A 680 30.89 -2.36 0.37
CA GLY A 680 29.86 -3.36 0.57
C GLY A 680 29.75 -4.39 -0.54
N HIS A 681 28.87 -5.35 -0.31
CA HIS A 681 28.68 -6.54 -1.12
C HIS A 681 27.21 -6.76 -1.42
N ILE A 682 26.93 -7.29 -2.61
CA ILE A 682 25.64 -7.93 -2.92
C ILE A 682 25.87 -9.43 -2.91
N TYR A 683 25.14 -10.14 -2.05
CA TYR A 683 25.05 -11.59 -2.10
C TYR A 683 23.82 -11.96 -2.93
N GLN A 684 23.96 -12.90 -3.85
CA GLN A 684 22.88 -13.35 -4.73
C GLN A 684 22.90 -14.87 -4.84
N THR A 685 21.79 -15.52 -4.49
CA THR A 685 21.68 -16.99 -4.57
C THR A 685 20.96 -17.41 -5.85
N GLU A 686 21.54 -18.33 -6.62
CA GLU A 686 20.88 -19.02 -7.73
C GLU A 686 20.61 -20.48 -7.32
N THR A 687 19.33 -20.87 -7.30
CA THR A 687 18.89 -22.24 -7.03
C THR A 687 18.77 -23.00 -8.33
N ILE A 688 19.56 -24.06 -8.49
CA ILE A 688 19.43 -25.01 -9.60
C ILE A 688 18.69 -26.24 -9.09
N ASP A 689 17.52 -26.51 -9.67
CA ASP A 689 16.60 -27.56 -9.27
C ASP A 689 16.24 -28.40 -10.51
N LEU A 690 16.67 -29.66 -10.51
CA LEU A 690 16.49 -30.56 -11.66
C LEU A 690 15.08 -31.18 -11.69
N GLU A 691 14.41 -31.30 -10.55
CA GLU A 691 13.09 -31.96 -10.44
C GLU A 691 11.98 -31.17 -11.13
N GLN A 692 12.14 -29.85 -11.29
CA GLN A 692 11.19 -29.00 -12.00
C GLN A 692 11.16 -29.24 -13.52
N SER A 693 12.13 -29.97 -14.09
CA SER A 693 12.32 -30.12 -15.55
C SER A 693 11.48 -31.22 -16.22
N GLY A 694 10.23 -31.40 -15.78
CA GLY A 694 9.21 -32.24 -16.43
C GLY A 694 9.12 -33.68 -15.92
N LYS A 695 7.87 -34.19 -15.78
CA LYS A 695 7.57 -35.50 -15.16
C LYS A 695 8.16 -36.72 -15.88
N SER A 696 8.53 -36.60 -17.16
CA SER A 696 9.06 -37.70 -17.97
C SER A 696 10.59 -37.82 -17.94
N ASP A 697 11.30 -36.83 -17.39
CA ASP A 697 12.76 -36.66 -17.50
C ASP A 697 13.41 -36.52 -16.10
N GLN A 698 12.68 -36.97 -15.08
CA GLN A 698 12.82 -36.60 -13.66
C GLN A 698 13.78 -37.48 -12.84
N ALA A 699 14.40 -38.50 -13.46
CA ALA A 699 15.21 -39.50 -12.77
C ALA A 699 16.66 -39.64 -13.31
N LEU A 700 16.99 -38.99 -14.42
CA LEU A 700 18.21 -39.27 -15.21
C LEU A 700 19.09 -38.04 -15.46
N LYS A 701 18.77 -36.90 -14.83
CA LYS A 701 19.66 -35.75 -14.72
C LYS A 701 20.36 -35.74 -13.38
N MET A 702 21.64 -35.39 -13.40
CA MET A 702 22.49 -35.26 -12.21
C MET A 702 23.51 -34.14 -12.41
N PHE A 703 24.01 -33.59 -11.31
CA PHE A 703 25.22 -32.77 -11.35
C PHE A 703 26.42 -33.71 -11.58
N ALA A 704 27.21 -33.41 -12.60
CA ALA A 704 28.44 -34.12 -12.97
C ALA A 704 29.18 -33.34 -14.07
N ARG A 705 30.52 -33.38 -14.06
CA ARG A 705 31.36 -32.82 -15.14
C ARG A 705 31.57 -33.84 -16.27
N SER A 706 31.77 -33.36 -17.50
CA SER A 706 32.23 -34.24 -18.59
C SER A 706 33.72 -34.53 -18.44
N ASN A 707 34.12 -35.79 -18.55
CA ASN A 707 35.54 -36.20 -18.62
C ASN A 707 36.16 -35.99 -20.01
N ALA A 708 35.36 -35.66 -21.04
CA ALA A 708 35.84 -35.41 -22.39
C ALA A 708 36.34 -33.97 -22.58
N ASP A 709 35.71 -33.00 -21.90
CA ASP A 709 36.03 -31.58 -22.04
C ASP A 709 36.98 -31.10 -20.93
N LYS A 710 38.28 -31.23 -21.21
CA LYS A 710 39.36 -30.81 -20.31
C LYS A 710 39.35 -29.29 -20.02
N SER A 711 38.69 -28.46 -20.83
CA SER A 711 38.63 -27.01 -20.58
C SER A 711 37.81 -26.65 -19.33
N MET A 712 36.85 -27.52 -18.96
CA MET A 712 35.97 -27.34 -17.81
C MET A 712 36.65 -27.67 -16.46
N HIS A 713 37.79 -28.36 -16.48
CA HIS A 713 38.39 -28.98 -15.28
C HIS A 713 38.90 -27.98 -14.23
N SER A 714 39.27 -26.77 -14.63
CA SER A 714 39.71 -25.69 -13.74
C SER A 714 38.55 -24.84 -13.18
N LEU A 715 37.36 -24.94 -13.78
CA LEU A 715 36.21 -24.08 -13.46
C LEU A 715 35.09 -24.77 -12.69
N ILE A 716 35.02 -26.10 -12.79
CA ILE A 716 33.98 -26.95 -12.20
C ILE A 716 34.65 -28.22 -11.65
N ASP A 717 34.27 -28.65 -10.45
CA ASP A 717 34.74 -29.90 -9.84
C ASP A 717 34.09 -31.13 -10.52
N SER A 718 34.59 -32.31 -10.19
CA SER A 718 34.13 -33.64 -10.58
C SER A 718 32.62 -33.87 -10.37
N ASP A 719 32.05 -33.34 -9.30
CA ASP A 719 30.61 -33.41 -8.97
C ASP A 719 29.72 -32.50 -9.83
N GLY A 720 30.32 -31.65 -10.68
CA GLY A 720 29.61 -30.69 -11.53
C GLY A 720 29.29 -29.35 -10.88
N LEU A 721 29.82 -29.05 -9.68
CA LEU A 721 29.63 -27.79 -8.94
C LEU A 721 30.91 -26.91 -8.98
N PRO A 722 30.82 -25.60 -8.67
CA PRO A 722 31.98 -24.71 -8.68
C PRO A 722 32.74 -24.72 -7.36
N TYR A 723 34.04 -24.43 -7.40
CA TYR A 723 34.86 -24.34 -6.18
C TYR A 723 34.48 -23.10 -5.35
N VAL A 724 34.38 -23.25 -4.02
CA VAL A 724 34.12 -22.13 -3.11
C VAL A 724 35.34 -21.20 -3.06
N GLY A 725 35.11 -19.89 -3.13
CA GLY A 725 36.15 -18.86 -3.24
C GLY A 725 36.57 -18.51 -4.67
N GLN A 726 36.20 -19.33 -5.66
CA GLN A 726 36.54 -19.12 -7.07
C GLN A 726 35.92 -17.83 -7.63
N ILE A 727 36.68 -17.11 -8.48
CA ILE A 727 36.14 -16.04 -9.33
C ILE A 727 35.62 -16.65 -10.62
N VAL A 728 34.39 -16.29 -11.01
CA VAL A 728 33.77 -16.67 -12.28
C VAL A 728 33.50 -15.41 -13.09
N HIS A 729 33.99 -15.37 -14.32
CA HIS A 729 33.84 -14.24 -15.26
C HIS A 729 32.58 -14.38 -16.14
N PRO A 730 32.12 -13.30 -16.79
CA PRO A 730 30.95 -13.33 -17.68
C PRO A 730 31.03 -14.39 -18.78
N ASN A 731 29.95 -15.15 -18.96
CA ASN A 731 29.81 -16.30 -19.86
C ASN A 731 30.63 -17.55 -19.50
N GLU A 732 31.44 -17.54 -18.44
CA GLU A 732 32.12 -18.76 -17.99
C GLU A 732 31.13 -19.78 -17.41
N PRO A 733 31.37 -21.09 -17.60
CA PRO A 733 30.60 -22.16 -17.01
C PRO A 733 30.93 -22.32 -15.51
N TYR A 734 29.91 -22.38 -14.65
CA TYR A 734 30.09 -22.58 -13.19
C TYR A 734 29.40 -23.84 -12.66
N CYS A 735 28.54 -24.48 -13.44
CA CYS A 735 27.81 -25.68 -13.03
C CYS A 735 27.58 -26.57 -14.25
N SER A 736 27.80 -27.88 -14.11
CA SER A 736 27.58 -28.88 -15.16
C SER A 736 26.47 -29.85 -14.77
N THR A 737 25.54 -30.07 -15.70
CA THR A 737 24.46 -31.05 -15.56
C THR A 737 24.59 -32.11 -16.64
N TYR A 738 24.59 -33.38 -16.26
CA TYR A 738 24.62 -34.52 -17.16
C TYR A 738 23.22 -35.11 -17.31
N ASN A 739 22.78 -35.37 -18.54
CA ASN A 739 21.58 -36.18 -18.80
C ASN A 739 22.00 -37.55 -19.34
N ALA A 740 21.68 -38.61 -18.58
CA ALA A 740 22.01 -39.99 -18.93
C ALA A 740 21.18 -40.55 -20.10
N VAL A 741 20.03 -39.95 -20.45
CA VAL A 741 19.23 -40.37 -21.62
C VAL A 741 19.92 -39.98 -22.93
N THR A 742 20.38 -38.74 -23.02
CA THR A 742 21.00 -38.17 -24.23
C THR A 742 22.53 -38.24 -24.21
N SER A 743 23.12 -38.81 -23.14
CA SER A 743 24.56 -38.83 -22.86
C SER A 743 25.24 -37.46 -22.99
N SER A 744 24.50 -36.38 -22.75
CA SER A 744 24.92 -35.01 -23.05
C SER A 744 25.09 -34.19 -21.77
N THR A 745 26.27 -33.60 -21.57
CA THR A 745 26.48 -32.56 -20.56
C THR A 745 26.01 -31.19 -21.05
N LYS A 746 25.33 -30.46 -20.18
CA LYS A 746 24.92 -29.07 -20.36
C LYS A 746 25.50 -28.23 -19.24
N ALA A 747 26.43 -27.33 -19.59
CA ALA A 747 26.95 -26.33 -18.67
C ALA A 747 25.97 -25.15 -18.50
N THR A 748 25.91 -24.61 -17.29
CA THR A 748 25.23 -23.35 -16.95
C THR A 748 26.29 -22.27 -16.81
N THR A 749 26.16 -21.20 -17.60
CA THR A 749 27.12 -20.09 -17.64
C THR A 749 26.64 -18.85 -16.88
N LEU A 750 27.59 -18.05 -16.39
CA LEU A 750 27.32 -16.82 -15.66
C LEU A 750 26.73 -15.75 -16.59
N LYS A 751 25.48 -15.35 -16.34
CA LYS A 751 24.78 -14.30 -17.09
C LYS A 751 25.02 -12.93 -16.47
N GLY A 752 25.79 -12.08 -17.15
CA GLY A 752 26.05 -10.69 -16.73
C GLY A 752 27.17 -10.05 -17.54
N LEU A 753 27.67 -8.91 -17.02
CA LEU A 753 28.90 -8.24 -17.48
C LEU A 753 29.95 -8.13 -16.36
N GLU A 754 29.63 -8.62 -15.17
CA GLU A 754 30.42 -8.44 -13.96
C GLU A 754 30.80 -9.82 -13.39
N PRO A 755 32.08 -10.06 -13.04
CA PRO A 755 32.50 -11.29 -12.41
C PRO A 755 31.86 -11.44 -11.02
N VAL A 756 31.90 -12.67 -10.50
CA VAL A 756 31.38 -13.03 -9.17
C VAL A 756 32.40 -13.89 -8.42
N ILE A 757 32.37 -13.82 -7.10
CA ILE A 757 33.04 -14.79 -6.24
C ILE A 757 32.00 -15.83 -5.82
N VAL A 758 32.33 -17.12 -5.89
CA VAL A 758 31.52 -18.21 -5.32
C VAL A 758 31.69 -18.15 -3.81
N ASP A 759 30.61 -17.87 -3.10
CA ASP A 759 30.65 -17.50 -1.68
C ASP A 759 30.38 -18.70 -0.76
N TYR A 760 29.37 -19.50 -1.10
CA TYR A 760 29.20 -20.88 -0.62
C TYR A 760 28.25 -21.66 -1.55
N VAL A 761 28.27 -22.98 -1.42
CA VAL A 761 27.39 -23.91 -2.12
C VAL A 761 26.65 -24.77 -1.09
N ALA A 762 25.33 -24.92 -1.23
CA ALA A 762 24.50 -25.74 -0.35
C ALA A 762 23.63 -26.74 -1.13
N VAL A 763 23.78 -28.01 -0.81
CA VAL A 763 23.07 -29.14 -1.44
C VAL A 763 21.78 -29.47 -0.66
N ASP A 764 20.66 -29.66 -1.37
CA ASP A 764 19.34 -30.00 -0.79
C ASP A 764 19.04 -31.50 -1.05
N MET A 765 19.58 -32.38 -0.18
CA MET A 765 19.43 -33.85 -0.27
C MET A 765 18.04 -34.34 0.18
N ARG A 766 17.01 -34.09 -0.64
CA ARG A 766 15.64 -34.52 -0.32
C ARG A 766 15.44 -36.03 -0.51
N ASN A 767 14.84 -36.67 0.49
CA ASN A 767 14.25 -38.02 0.46
C ASN A 767 15.23 -39.18 0.14
N ASN A 768 16.42 -39.23 0.76
CA ASN A 768 17.38 -40.35 0.68
C ASN A 768 17.77 -40.81 -0.74
N LYS A 769 17.54 -40.00 -1.77
CA LYS A 769 17.98 -40.27 -3.14
C LYS A 769 19.51 -40.21 -3.19
N LYS A 770 20.15 -41.20 -3.83
CA LYS A 770 21.62 -41.25 -3.98
C LYS A 770 22.20 -40.18 -4.90
N SER A 771 21.38 -39.41 -5.64
CA SER A 771 21.82 -38.41 -6.60
C SER A 771 21.49 -36.98 -6.17
N LEU A 772 22.44 -36.09 -6.41
CA LEU A 772 22.27 -34.64 -6.28
C LEU A 772 21.17 -34.17 -7.24
N GLN A 773 20.07 -33.63 -6.73
CA GLN A 773 18.94 -33.13 -7.53
C GLN A 773 18.72 -31.61 -7.43
N LYS A 774 19.21 -30.96 -6.38
CA LYS A 774 19.02 -29.53 -6.15
C LYS A 774 20.15 -28.91 -5.34
N VAL A 775 20.62 -27.75 -5.78
CA VAL A 775 21.76 -27.03 -5.20
C VAL A 775 21.47 -25.52 -5.21
N ASN A 776 21.84 -24.84 -4.12
CA ASN A 776 21.83 -23.39 -4.00
C ASN A 776 23.29 -22.90 -4.06
N ILE A 777 23.62 -22.10 -5.07
CA ILE A 777 24.95 -21.50 -5.23
C ILE A 777 24.82 -20.01 -4.93
N ARG A 778 25.53 -19.52 -3.90
CA ARG A 778 25.55 -18.09 -3.58
C ARG A 778 26.78 -17.42 -4.16
N PHE A 779 26.53 -16.34 -4.87
CA PHE A 779 27.54 -15.47 -5.47
C PHE A 779 27.69 -14.19 -4.65
N ARG A 780 28.92 -13.81 -4.33
CA ARG A 780 29.28 -12.51 -3.74
C ARG A 780 29.77 -11.58 -4.84
N ARG A 781 29.07 -10.46 -5.02
CA ARG A 781 29.43 -9.36 -5.93
C ARG A 781 30.01 -8.20 -5.10
N PRO A 782 31.30 -7.84 -5.23
CA PRO A 782 31.81 -6.63 -4.62
C PRO A 782 31.14 -5.40 -5.23
N ARG A 783 30.84 -4.41 -4.38
CA ARG A 783 30.12 -3.18 -4.74
C ARG A 783 30.74 -2.02 -3.96
N ASN A 784 31.92 -1.55 -4.39
CA ASN A 784 32.50 -0.30 -3.89
C ASN A 784 31.63 0.90 -4.36
N PRO A 785 31.70 2.07 -3.72
CA PRO A 785 31.08 3.30 -4.25
C PRO A 785 31.58 3.63 -5.66
N ILE A 786 30.67 4.10 -6.52
CA ILE A 786 30.98 4.57 -7.88
C ILE A 786 30.17 5.84 -8.18
N ILE A 787 30.60 6.58 -9.21
CA ILE A 787 29.86 7.76 -9.70
C ILE A 787 28.43 7.37 -10.07
N GLY A 788 27.48 8.20 -9.61
CA GLY A 788 26.03 8.08 -9.75
C GLY A 788 25.34 7.19 -8.71
N ASP A 789 26.07 6.50 -7.83
CA ASP A 789 25.47 5.82 -6.68
C ASP A 789 24.82 6.84 -5.72
N LYS A 790 23.81 6.39 -4.98
CA LYS A 790 22.97 7.28 -4.15
C LYS A 790 23.19 7.06 -2.66
N PHE A 791 23.28 8.17 -1.94
CA PHE A 791 23.50 8.22 -0.50
C PHE A 791 22.45 9.15 0.14
N SER A 792 22.30 9.09 1.46
CA SER A 792 21.43 9.98 2.23
C SER A 792 22.02 10.21 3.62
N SER A 793 21.93 11.43 4.15
CA SER A 793 21.98 11.61 5.61
C SER A 793 20.67 11.08 6.24
N ARG A 794 20.60 11.04 7.58
CA ARG A 794 19.38 10.66 8.30
C ARG A 794 18.22 11.67 8.20
N HIS A 795 18.36 12.77 7.46
CA HIS A 795 17.34 13.82 7.36
C HIS A 795 16.61 13.80 6.00
N GLY A 796 16.63 12.67 5.30
CA GLY A 796 16.08 12.57 3.95
C GLY A 796 16.83 13.41 2.90
N GLN A 797 18.01 13.96 3.22
CA GLN A 797 18.93 14.62 2.29
C GLN A 797 19.62 13.58 1.42
N LYS A 798 18.84 13.06 0.48
CA LYS A 798 19.24 12.12 -0.55
C LYS A 798 20.03 12.86 -1.63
N GLY A 799 21.19 12.34 -1.99
CA GLY A 799 21.98 12.85 -3.10
C GLY A 799 22.61 11.75 -3.96
N VAL A 800 23.26 12.20 -5.02
CA VAL A 800 23.94 11.38 -6.02
C VAL A 800 25.43 11.71 -5.97
N CYS A 801 26.29 10.70 -5.84
CA CYS A 801 27.74 10.87 -5.97
C CYS A 801 28.05 11.35 -7.40
N SER A 802 28.33 12.64 -7.58
CA SER A 802 28.56 13.24 -8.90
C SER A 802 29.99 12.98 -9.39
N GLN A 803 30.96 13.10 -8.48
CA GLN A 803 32.37 12.81 -8.73
C GLN A 803 33.03 12.19 -7.50
N LEU A 804 34.02 11.33 -7.73
CA LEU A 804 35.03 10.95 -6.73
C LEU A 804 36.18 11.95 -6.85
N TRP A 805 36.26 12.91 -5.93
CA TRP A 805 37.22 14.02 -6.02
C TRP A 805 38.57 13.63 -5.41
N PRO A 806 39.71 13.96 -6.02
CA PRO A 806 41.02 13.61 -5.48
C PRO A 806 41.28 14.26 -4.12
N ASP A 807 41.82 13.50 -3.17
CA ASP A 807 42.13 13.99 -1.81
C ASP A 807 43.12 15.16 -1.80
N ILE A 808 44.00 15.25 -2.81
CA ILE A 808 44.91 16.39 -3.01
C ILE A 808 44.15 17.69 -3.33
N ASP A 809 43.02 17.59 -4.05
CA ASP A 809 42.21 18.72 -4.49
C ASP A 809 41.05 19.00 -3.52
N MET A 810 40.88 18.21 -2.46
CA MET A 810 39.88 18.45 -1.42
C MET A 810 40.31 19.61 -0.52
N PRO A 811 39.40 20.50 -0.11
CA PRO A 811 39.72 21.53 0.87
C PRO A 811 40.01 20.89 2.24
N PHE A 812 40.89 21.51 3.02
CA PHE A 812 41.35 20.98 4.31
C PHE A 812 41.25 22.04 5.41
N SER A 813 40.93 21.61 6.64
CA SER A 813 40.89 22.49 7.81
C SER A 813 42.27 23.03 8.15
N GLY A 814 42.36 24.33 8.42
CA GLY A 814 43.57 24.97 8.93
C GLY A 814 43.92 24.57 10.37
N VAL A 815 42.93 24.16 11.16
CA VAL A 815 43.09 23.81 12.58
C VAL A 815 43.48 22.33 12.75
N THR A 816 42.83 21.44 12.00
CA THR A 816 42.95 19.99 12.21
C THR A 816 43.67 19.25 11.07
N GLY A 817 43.90 19.91 9.92
CA GLY A 817 44.39 19.28 8.70
C GLY A 817 43.41 18.28 8.07
N MET A 818 42.21 18.10 8.64
CA MET A 818 41.23 17.14 8.13
C MET A 818 40.64 17.60 6.80
N ARG A 819 40.49 16.65 5.88
CA ARG A 819 39.73 16.77 4.63
C ARG A 819 38.35 16.13 4.83
N PRO A 820 37.26 16.69 4.29
CA PRO A 820 35.96 16.06 4.38
C PRO A 820 35.92 14.77 3.56
N ASP A 821 35.15 13.80 4.02
CA ASP A 821 34.79 12.58 3.27
C ASP A 821 33.74 12.88 2.20
N LEU A 822 32.88 13.88 2.46
CA LEU A 822 31.73 14.23 1.66
C LEU A 822 31.53 15.76 1.64
N ILE A 823 31.27 16.32 0.46
CA ILE A 823 30.81 17.72 0.32
C ILE A 823 29.34 17.71 -0.12
N ILE A 824 28.54 18.50 0.59
CA ILE A 824 27.12 18.78 0.27
C ILE A 824 26.93 20.27 0.07
N ASN A 825 26.18 20.64 -0.97
CA ASN A 825 25.99 22.03 -1.36
C ASN A 825 25.02 22.76 -0.40
N PRO A 826 25.35 23.98 0.09
CA PRO A 826 24.47 24.76 0.96
C PRO A 826 23.10 25.06 0.33
N HIS A 827 22.99 25.14 -1.00
CA HIS A 827 21.71 25.36 -1.68
C HIS A 827 20.70 24.19 -1.50
N ALA A 828 21.16 23.02 -1.05
CA ALA A 828 20.27 21.90 -0.71
C ALA A 828 19.50 22.11 0.60
N PHE A 829 19.81 23.12 1.43
CA PHE A 829 19.18 23.32 2.74
C PHE A 829 17.92 24.23 2.71
N PRO A 830 17.90 25.42 2.08
CA PRO A 830 16.76 26.35 2.19
C PRO A 830 15.42 25.79 1.71
N SER A 831 15.41 25.08 0.57
CA SER A 831 14.21 24.44 0.00
C SER A 831 13.81 23.13 0.72
N ARG A 832 14.68 22.62 1.60
CA ARG A 832 14.48 21.34 2.29
C ARG A 832 14.19 21.48 3.78
N MET A 833 14.63 22.56 4.41
CA MET A 833 14.40 22.87 5.83
C MET A 833 14.76 21.69 6.75
N THR A 834 15.95 21.12 6.52
CA THR A 834 16.50 19.99 7.28
C THR A 834 17.52 20.49 8.31
N ILE A 835 17.07 21.30 9.26
CA ILE A 835 17.94 21.95 10.26
C ILE A 835 18.54 20.92 11.21
N GLY A 836 17.83 19.83 11.48
CA GLY A 836 18.33 18.71 12.28
C GLY A 836 19.65 18.12 11.78
N MET A 837 19.97 18.21 10.47
CA MET A 837 21.26 17.73 9.93
C MET A 837 22.43 18.64 10.32
N LEU A 838 22.19 19.94 10.51
CA LEU A 838 23.20 20.87 11.01
C LEU A 838 23.42 20.64 12.51
N LEU A 839 22.34 20.43 13.26
CA LEU A 839 22.42 20.02 14.68
C LEU A 839 23.15 18.68 14.85
N GLU A 840 22.89 17.69 13.98
CA GLU A 840 23.63 16.40 13.97
C GLU A 840 25.14 16.63 13.82
N SER A 841 25.55 17.53 12.92
CA SER A 841 26.97 17.84 12.64
C SER A 841 27.69 18.46 13.85
N ILE A 842 27.08 19.47 14.50
CA ILE A 842 27.66 20.11 15.70
C ILE A 842 27.71 19.10 16.85
N ALA A 843 26.61 18.40 17.11
CA ALA A 843 26.52 17.43 18.20
C ALA A 843 27.46 16.24 18.04
N ALA A 844 27.63 15.72 16.82
CA ALA A 844 28.57 14.63 16.57
C ALA A 844 30.02 15.09 16.73
N LYS A 845 30.35 16.32 16.31
CA LYS A 845 31.67 16.93 16.48
C LYS A 845 32.03 17.06 17.96
N GLY A 846 31.10 17.57 18.76
CA GLY A 846 31.22 17.62 20.22
C GLY A 846 31.33 16.25 20.88
N GLY A 847 30.49 15.29 20.45
CA GLY A 847 30.51 13.91 20.93
C GLY A 847 31.81 13.17 20.64
N CYS A 848 32.42 13.39 19.46
CA CYS A 848 33.76 12.90 19.14
C CYS A 848 34.80 13.38 20.16
N LEU A 849 34.85 14.70 20.42
CA LEU A 849 35.87 15.33 21.25
C LEU A 849 35.78 14.89 22.72
N HIS A 850 34.56 14.75 23.25
CA HIS A 850 34.33 14.21 24.60
C HIS A 850 34.39 12.68 24.70
N GLY A 851 34.46 11.94 23.59
CA GLY A 851 34.34 10.48 23.58
C GLY A 851 32.96 9.96 24.04
N LYS A 852 31.88 10.71 23.79
CA LYS A 852 30.52 10.41 24.25
C LYS A 852 29.50 10.39 23.11
N PHE A 853 28.54 9.48 23.18
CA PHE A 853 27.34 9.52 22.34
C PHE A 853 26.40 10.62 22.84
N VAL A 854 25.80 11.38 21.92
CA VAL A 854 24.83 12.45 22.22
C VAL A 854 23.41 11.93 21.98
N ASP A 855 22.47 12.22 22.89
CA ASP A 855 21.05 11.91 22.68
C ASP A 855 20.37 12.99 21.82
N ALA A 856 19.72 12.56 20.75
CA ALA A 856 18.94 13.41 19.84
C ALA A 856 17.47 12.96 19.74
N THR A 857 16.94 12.37 20.81
CA THR A 857 15.52 12.03 20.95
C THR A 857 14.64 13.26 20.66
N PRO A 858 13.73 13.22 19.68
CA PRO A 858 12.87 14.35 19.34
C PRO A 858 12.00 14.80 20.52
N PHE A 859 11.75 16.11 20.60
CA PHE A 859 10.98 16.79 21.64
C PHE A 859 11.56 16.70 23.07
N SER A 860 12.85 16.33 23.22
CA SER A 860 13.49 16.20 24.54
C SER A 860 13.43 17.49 25.38
N SER A 861 13.67 18.65 24.76
CA SER A 861 13.58 19.98 25.38
C SER A 861 12.16 20.37 25.82
N SER A 862 11.14 19.68 25.31
CA SER A 862 9.74 19.92 25.70
C SER A 862 9.33 19.11 26.94
N VAL A 863 10.06 18.06 27.30
CA VAL A 863 9.72 17.21 28.46
C VAL A 863 10.16 17.89 29.76
N LYS A 864 9.20 18.15 30.65
CA LYS A 864 9.49 18.68 31.99
C LYS A 864 10.35 17.68 32.78
N LYS A 865 11.61 18.02 33.03
CA LYS A 865 12.46 17.31 34.01
C LYS A 865 11.82 17.48 35.39
N ALA A 866 11.52 16.37 36.06
CA ALA A 866 10.81 16.39 37.35
C ALA A 866 11.61 16.97 38.53
N ASN A 867 12.91 17.24 38.36
CA ASN A 867 13.86 17.56 39.43
C ASN A 867 14.59 18.91 39.25
N GLU A 868 14.21 19.75 38.28
CA GLU A 868 14.85 21.06 38.03
C GLU A 868 13.88 22.21 38.29
N GLU A 869 13.52 22.40 39.55
CA GLU A 869 13.09 23.72 40.04
C GLU A 869 14.33 24.62 40.16
N LEU A 870 14.24 25.84 39.63
CA LEU A 870 15.33 26.84 39.56
C LEU A 870 16.59 26.39 38.79
N SER A 871 16.49 26.33 37.46
CA SER A 871 17.55 26.82 36.59
C SER A 871 17.08 28.09 35.86
N SER A 872 18.03 28.90 35.38
CA SER A 872 17.78 30.12 34.61
C SER A 872 17.13 29.84 33.25
N GLU A 873 16.85 30.93 32.50
CA GLU A 873 16.31 30.92 31.13
C GLU A 873 16.90 29.78 30.28
N SER A 874 16.05 29.07 29.54
CA SER A 874 16.46 27.87 28.81
C SER A 874 17.42 28.22 27.66
N ASP A 875 18.72 28.04 27.91
CA ASP A 875 19.77 28.05 26.88
C ASP A 875 19.31 27.22 25.68
N SER A 876 19.53 27.72 24.46
CA SER A 876 19.10 26.98 23.28
C SER A 876 20.00 25.76 23.07
N LEU A 877 19.49 24.74 22.38
CA LEU A 877 20.30 23.57 21.99
C LEU A 877 21.56 23.95 21.18
N VAL A 878 21.56 25.12 20.51
CA VAL A 878 22.75 25.63 19.82
C VAL A 878 23.80 26.12 20.80
N ASP A 879 23.40 26.66 21.95
CA ASP A 879 24.27 27.24 22.98
C ASP A 879 24.89 26.16 23.89
N GLU A 880 24.09 25.14 24.25
CA GLU A 880 24.60 23.92 24.89
C GLU A 880 25.70 23.26 24.04
N LEU A 881 25.41 23.04 22.75
CA LEU A 881 26.37 22.41 21.83
C LEU A 881 27.56 23.33 21.48
N GLY A 882 27.34 24.65 21.42
CA GLY A 882 28.36 25.64 21.07
C GLY A 882 29.38 25.88 22.20
N SER A 883 28.92 25.98 23.44
CA SER A 883 29.79 26.06 24.62
C SER A 883 30.67 24.81 24.75
N LEU A 884 30.10 23.64 24.46
CA LEU A 884 30.78 22.36 24.41
C LEU A 884 31.90 22.33 23.34
N LEU A 885 31.67 22.88 22.14
CA LEU A 885 32.74 23.03 21.13
C LEU A 885 33.82 24.03 21.55
N THR A 886 33.43 25.17 22.12
CA THR A 886 34.36 26.21 22.59
C THR A 886 35.29 25.69 23.70
N SER A 887 34.80 24.80 24.58
CA SER A 887 35.63 24.15 25.60
C SER A 887 36.78 23.30 25.04
N HIS A 888 36.71 22.91 23.76
CA HIS A 888 37.74 22.16 23.02
C HIS A 888 38.49 23.01 21.98
N GLY A 889 38.33 24.34 22.01
CA GLY A 889 39.02 25.27 21.10
C GLY A 889 38.45 25.34 19.68
N PHE A 890 37.26 24.79 19.43
CA PHE A 890 36.54 24.94 18.15
C PHE A 890 35.61 26.17 18.19
N ASN A 891 35.30 26.72 17.01
CA ASN A 891 34.30 27.79 16.87
C ASN A 891 32.93 27.32 17.41
N TYR A 892 32.29 28.16 18.22
CA TYR A 892 30.98 27.96 18.85
C TYR A 892 29.89 27.50 17.87
N HIS A 893 29.89 28.02 16.63
CA HIS A 893 28.90 27.65 15.61
C HIS A 893 29.29 26.42 14.77
N GLY A 894 30.38 25.72 15.11
CA GLY A 894 30.84 24.50 14.43
C GLY A 894 31.55 24.72 13.10
N VAL A 895 31.70 25.96 12.63
CA VAL A 895 32.45 26.32 11.42
C VAL A 895 33.97 26.24 11.65
N GLU A 896 34.75 26.12 10.57
CA GLU A 896 36.22 26.16 10.61
C GLU A 896 36.77 26.93 9.40
N VAL A 897 37.95 27.54 9.57
CA VAL A 897 38.74 28.06 8.43
C VAL A 897 39.28 26.89 7.61
N LEU A 898 38.89 26.83 6.35
CA LEU A 898 39.34 25.82 5.38
C LEU A 898 40.21 26.46 4.30
N TYR A 899 41.21 25.70 3.84
CA TYR A 899 42.09 26.05 2.72
C TYR A 899 41.69 25.26 1.48
N SER A 900 41.77 25.88 0.31
CA SER A 900 41.49 25.27 -1.00
C SER A 900 42.60 24.30 -1.38
N GLY A 901 42.27 23.02 -1.63
CA GLY A 901 43.26 22.03 -2.10
C GLY A 901 43.89 22.42 -3.45
N VAL A 902 43.09 22.96 -4.37
CA VAL A 902 43.52 23.37 -5.72
C VAL A 902 44.44 24.61 -5.73
N PHE A 903 44.25 25.56 -4.80
CA PHE A 903 44.98 26.84 -4.82
C PHE A 903 45.95 27.04 -3.66
N GLY A 904 45.87 26.23 -2.59
CA GLY A 904 46.63 26.41 -1.35
C GLY A 904 46.23 27.63 -0.50
N THR A 905 45.33 28.49 -1.00
CA THR A 905 44.85 29.69 -0.31
C THR A 905 43.70 29.38 0.64
N GLU A 906 43.55 30.21 1.66
CA GLU A 906 42.38 30.25 2.53
C GLU A 906 41.09 30.50 1.73
N LEU A 907 39.96 29.94 2.17
CA LEU A 907 38.64 30.24 1.61
C LEU A 907 38.09 31.55 2.21
N THR A 908 37.27 32.27 1.45
CA THR A 908 36.77 33.62 1.82
C THR A 908 35.79 33.67 2.99
N CYS A 909 35.43 32.52 3.56
CA CYS A 909 34.53 32.40 4.70
C CYS A 909 34.81 31.11 5.48
N GLU A 910 34.46 31.10 6.78
CA GLU A 910 34.48 29.89 7.59
C GLU A 910 33.43 28.89 7.08
N ILE A 911 33.82 27.63 6.96
CA ILE A 911 32.98 26.57 6.38
C ILE A 911 32.46 25.65 7.48
N PHE A 912 31.16 25.35 7.42
CA PHE A 912 30.52 24.44 8.36
C PHE A 912 30.94 22.99 8.08
N ILE A 913 31.66 22.38 9.03
CA ILE A 913 32.24 21.03 8.89
C ILE A 913 32.06 20.21 10.18
N GLY A 914 31.64 18.95 10.03
CA GLY A 914 31.51 18.02 11.16
C GLY A 914 31.08 16.61 10.75
N PRO A 915 31.07 15.64 11.67
CA PRO A 915 30.65 14.27 11.37
C PRO A 915 29.13 14.17 11.20
N VAL A 916 28.65 13.49 10.17
CA VAL A 916 27.21 13.18 9.99
C VAL A 916 27.05 11.71 9.59
N TYR A 917 26.02 11.04 10.10
CA TYR A 917 25.74 9.65 9.77
C TYR A 917 25.09 9.49 8.40
N TYR A 918 25.84 8.88 7.48
CA TYR A 918 25.47 8.70 6.09
C TYR A 918 25.14 7.25 5.75
N GLN A 919 24.06 7.07 4.98
CA GLN A 919 23.49 5.79 4.59
C GLN A 919 23.61 5.62 3.06
N ARG A 920 24.22 4.52 2.60
CA ARG A 920 24.30 4.18 1.17
C ARG A 920 23.04 3.45 0.71
N LEU A 921 22.45 3.85 -0.42
CA LEU A 921 21.19 3.30 -0.92
C LEU A 921 21.41 2.18 -1.93
N ARG A 922 20.52 1.18 -1.93
CA ARG A 922 20.59 -0.02 -2.80
C ARG A 922 20.52 0.22 -4.32
N HIS A 923 20.24 1.44 -4.77
CA HIS A 923 19.91 1.77 -6.16
C HIS A 923 21.14 2.18 -7.00
N MET A 924 22.08 1.25 -7.19
CA MET A 924 23.35 1.46 -7.89
C MET A 924 23.20 1.79 -9.38
N VAL A 925 24.25 2.34 -10.01
CA VAL A 925 24.28 2.70 -11.45
C VAL A 925 24.55 1.51 -12.37
N SER A 926 25.40 0.58 -11.94
CA SER A 926 25.65 -0.69 -12.64
C SER A 926 24.36 -1.50 -12.80
N ASP A 927 23.48 -1.48 -11.79
CA ASP A 927 22.13 -2.06 -11.84
C ASP A 927 21.14 -1.21 -12.69
N LYS A 928 21.58 -0.20 -13.46
CA LYS A 928 20.74 0.69 -14.30
C LYS A 928 21.12 0.80 -15.78
N PHE A 929 22.38 1.11 -16.12
CA PHE A 929 22.79 1.46 -17.50
C PHE A 929 22.38 0.42 -18.54
N GLN A 930 22.05 0.84 -19.77
CA GLN A 930 21.71 -0.07 -20.87
C GLN A 930 22.13 0.52 -22.21
N VAL A 931 22.63 -0.32 -23.11
CA VAL A 931 23.04 0.05 -24.47
C VAL A 931 22.71 -1.10 -25.42
N ARG A 932 22.33 -0.77 -26.65
CA ARG A 932 22.04 -1.72 -27.73
C ARG A 932 22.35 -1.03 -29.07
N SER A 933 23.15 -1.68 -29.91
CA SER A 933 23.32 -1.31 -31.32
C SER A 933 22.39 -2.18 -32.17
N THR A 934 22.67 -3.48 -32.22
CA THR A 934 21.78 -4.53 -32.74
C THR A 934 21.49 -5.55 -31.63
N GLY A 935 20.68 -6.56 -31.91
CA GLY A 935 20.38 -7.63 -30.96
C GLY A 935 19.17 -8.45 -31.36
N THR A 936 18.74 -9.34 -30.47
CA THR A 936 17.55 -10.18 -30.68
C THR A 936 16.30 -9.33 -30.92
N LEU A 937 15.48 -9.81 -31.85
CA LEU A 937 14.21 -9.22 -32.26
C LEU A 937 13.07 -10.15 -31.81
N ASP A 938 11.88 -9.59 -31.63
CA ASP A 938 10.68 -10.37 -31.40
C ASP A 938 10.32 -11.22 -32.64
N GLN A 939 9.75 -12.41 -32.41
CA GLN A 939 9.43 -13.32 -33.52
C GLN A 939 8.19 -12.88 -34.31
N VAL A 940 7.24 -12.20 -33.65
CA VAL A 940 5.96 -11.77 -34.24
C VAL A 940 6.09 -10.40 -34.87
N THR A 941 6.61 -9.39 -34.13
CA THR A 941 6.66 -8.01 -34.65
C THR A 941 7.97 -7.65 -35.35
N ARG A 942 9.03 -8.47 -35.21
CA ARG A 942 10.42 -8.17 -35.62
C ARG A 942 11.04 -6.93 -34.96
N GLN A 943 10.40 -6.34 -33.96
CA GLN A 943 10.93 -5.19 -33.23
C GLN A 943 11.96 -5.60 -32.15
N PRO A 944 12.79 -4.67 -31.65
CA PRO A 944 13.68 -4.91 -30.51
C PRO A 944 12.94 -5.45 -29.27
N ILE A 945 13.37 -6.59 -28.73
CA ILE A 945 12.72 -7.19 -27.55
C ILE A 945 12.82 -6.29 -26.30
N LYS A 946 11.88 -6.46 -25.36
CA LYS A 946 11.89 -5.75 -24.07
C LYS A 946 12.87 -6.35 -23.06
N GLY A 947 13.63 -5.49 -22.38
CA GLY A 947 14.29 -5.79 -21.10
C GLY A 947 15.82 -5.90 -21.14
N ARG A 948 16.51 -5.09 -20.32
CA ARG A 948 17.98 -4.97 -20.27
C ARG A 948 18.73 -6.31 -20.21
N LYS A 949 18.33 -7.24 -19.31
CA LYS A 949 18.99 -8.54 -19.13
C LYS A 949 18.99 -9.45 -20.38
N ARG A 950 18.27 -9.08 -21.45
CA ARG A 950 18.23 -9.79 -22.74
C ARG A 950 18.83 -8.97 -23.90
N GLY A 951 19.52 -7.86 -23.62
CA GLY A 951 19.95 -6.91 -24.65
C GLY A 951 18.77 -6.17 -25.31
N GLY A 952 17.70 -5.92 -24.54
CA GLY A 952 16.48 -5.31 -25.06
C GLY A 952 16.64 -3.85 -25.51
N GLY A 953 15.77 -3.42 -26.42
CA GLY A 953 15.77 -2.05 -26.95
C GLY A 953 15.22 -1.02 -25.97
N ILE A 954 15.61 0.24 -26.17
CA ILE A 954 14.95 1.40 -25.56
C ILE A 954 13.66 1.64 -26.33
N ARG A 955 12.52 1.78 -25.64
CA ARG A 955 11.25 2.13 -26.28
C ARG A 955 11.22 3.63 -26.55
N PHE A 956 11.12 4.01 -27.81
CA PHE A 956 10.62 5.32 -28.22
C PHE A 956 9.08 5.28 -28.13
N GLY A 957 8.47 6.24 -27.45
CA GLY A 957 7.04 6.24 -27.13
C GLY A 957 6.24 7.27 -27.92
N GLU A 958 5.01 7.50 -27.45
CA GLU A 958 4.06 8.43 -28.06
C GLU A 958 4.41 9.89 -27.75
N MET A 959 4.82 10.20 -26.51
CA MET A 959 5.25 11.55 -26.12
C MET A 959 6.52 11.97 -26.88
N GLU A 960 7.43 11.02 -27.11
CA GLU A 960 8.66 11.22 -27.88
C GLU A 960 8.38 11.38 -29.38
N ARG A 961 7.40 10.64 -29.95
CA ARG A 961 6.88 10.85 -31.31
C ARG A 961 6.38 12.28 -31.49
N ASP A 962 5.53 12.74 -30.58
CA ASP A 962 4.88 14.04 -30.69
C ASP A 962 5.87 15.19 -30.47
N SER A 963 6.88 14.99 -29.61
CA SER A 963 8.00 15.92 -29.45
C SER A 963 8.81 16.08 -30.75
N VAL A 964 9.14 14.98 -31.44
CA VAL A 964 9.89 15.02 -32.72
C VAL A 964 9.04 15.58 -33.86
N LEU A 965 7.73 15.33 -33.86
CA LEU A 965 6.78 15.96 -34.79
C LEU A 965 6.70 17.48 -34.58
N ALA A 966 6.69 17.96 -33.34
CA ALA A 966 6.69 19.40 -33.04
C ALA A 966 7.97 20.12 -33.50
N HIS A 967 9.11 19.41 -33.58
CA HIS A 967 10.34 19.90 -34.20
C HIS A 967 10.35 19.84 -35.74
N GLY A 968 9.33 19.25 -36.38
CA GLY A 968 9.28 19.03 -37.84
C GLY A 968 10.32 18.03 -38.37
N ALA A 969 10.99 17.27 -37.49
CA ALA A 969 12.15 16.45 -37.83
C ALA A 969 11.76 15.08 -38.42
N ALA A 970 11.01 15.10 -39.54
CA ALA A 970 10.40 13.92 -40.16
C ALA A 970 11.40 12.79 -40.48
N TYR A 971 12.62 13.12 -40.93
CA TYR A 971 13.67 12.12 -41.17
C TYR A 971 14.12 11.40 -39.91
N LEU A 972 14.24 12.10 -38.78
CA LEU A 972 14.59 11.49 -37.49
C LEU A 972 13.45 10.61 -36.98
N LEU A 973 12.19 11.03 -37.20
CA LEU A 973 11.04 10.21 -36.85
C LEU A 973 10.99 8.91 -37.66
N HIS A 974 11.21 9.00 -38.98
CA HIS A 974 11.28 7.85 -39.88
C HIS A 974 12.43 6.90 -39.52
N ASP A 975 13.60 7.45 -39.19
CA ASP A 975 14.75 6.68 -38.72
C ASP A 975 14.43 5.91 -37.42
N ARG A 976 13.90 6.59 -36.40
CA ARG A 976 13.62 5.98 -35.09
C ARG A 976 12.45 4.99 -35.10
N LEU A 977 11.37 5.25 -35.85
CA LEU A 977 10.16 4.42 -35.86
C LEU A 977 10.09 3.37 -36.98
N HIS A 978 10.90 3.49 -38.03
CA HIS A 978 10.93 2.53 -39.14
C HIS A 978 12.33 1.95 -39.34
N THR A 979 13.33 2.76 -39.74
CA THR A 979 14.67 2.28 -40.14
C THR A 979 15.39 1.50 -39.04
N CYS A 980 15.38 2.01 -37.80
CA CYS A 980 16.02 1.38 -36.64
C CYS A 980 15.09 0.42 -35.84
N SER A 981 13.84 0.22 -36.26
CA SER A 981 12.85 -0.59 -35.53
C SER A 981 12.61 -1.94 -36.20
N ASP A 982 11.81 -1.95 -37.27
CA ASP A 982 11.31 -3.16 -37.94
C ASP A 982 11.18 -2.97 -39.46
N HIS A 983 12.06 -2.16 -40.05
CA HIS A 983 12.19 -1.97 -41.50
C HIS A 983 12.24 -3.32 -42.26
N HIS A 984 11.30 -3.48 -43.19
CA HIS A 984 11.14 -4.69 -44.00
C HIS A 984 10.77 -4.33 -45.45
N ILE A 985 11.54 -4.84 -46.40
CA ILE A 985 11.22 -4.76 -47.83
C ILE A 985 10.18 -5.85 -48.13
N ALA A 986 8.97 -5.44 -48.51
CA ALA A 986 7.84 -6.31 -48.81
C ALA A 986 7.59 -6.42 -50.31
N ASP A 987 7.36 -7.64 -50.80
CA ASP A 987 6.78 -7.88 -52.11
C ASP A 987 5.27 -7.57 -52.06
N VAL A 988 4.76 -6.77 -53.01
CA VAL A 988 3.34 -6.39 -53.14
C VAL A 988 2.91 -6.57 -54.59
N CYS A 989 1.71 -7.09 -54.82
CA CYS A 989 1.14 -7.24 -56.16
C CYS A 989 0.30 -6.01 -56.56
N SER A 990 0.71 -5.22 -57.54
CA SER A 990 -0.01 -4.00 -57.98
C SER A 990 -1.41 -4.30 -58.54
N PHE A 991 -1.63 -5.48 -59.15
CA PHE A 991 -2.96 -5.86 -59.64
C PHE A 991 -4.03 -6.13 -58.56
N CYS A 992 -3.65 -6.53 -57.34
CA CYS A 992 -4.62 -6.90 -56.29
C CYS A 992 -4.39 -6.23 -54.93
N GLY A 993 -3.36 -5.40 -54.83
CA GLY A 993 -2.96 -4.64 -53.65
C GLY A 993 -2.56 -5.47 -52.45
N SER A 994 -2.20 -6.75 -52.61
CA SER A 994 -1.96 -7.65 -51.48
C SER A 994 -0.48 -7.95 -51.26
N ILE A 995 -0.09 -7.91 -49.99
CA ILE A 995 1.21 -8.28 -49.43
C ILE A 995 1.25 -9.76 -49.00
N LEU A 996 0.09 -10.35 -48.65
CA LEU A 996 0.00 -11.69 -48.07
C LEU A 996 -0.03 -12.80 -49.11
N THR A 997 -0.55 -12.53 -50.30
CA THR A 997 -0.70 -13.52 -51.38
C THR A 997 0.59 -13.75 -52.17
N THR A 998 1.74 -13.37 -51.62
CA THR A 998 3.04 -13.47 -52.28
C THR A 998 3.69 -14.83 -52.02
N SER A 999 4.22 -15.44 -53.08
CA SER A 999 4.77 -16.80 -53.07
C SER A 999 6.13 -16.82 -53.75
N PHE A 1000 7.09 -17.53 -53.15
CA PHE A 1000 8.40 -17.76 -53.75
C PHE A 1000 8.38 -19.05 -54.56
N ILE A 1001 8.66 -18.98 -55.86
CA ILE A 1001 8.97 -20.17 -56.64
C ILE A 1001 10.38 -20.63 -56.23
N GLN A 1002 10.49 -21.78 -55.56
CA GLN A 1002 11.78 -22.44 -55.41
C GLN A 1002 12.28 -22.87 -56.81
N PRO A 1003 13.44 -22.39 -57.29
CA PRO A 1003 14.03 -22.96 -58.48
C PRO A 1003 14.46 -24.39 -58.18
N GLN A 1004 14.08 -25.35 -59.03
CA GLN A 1004 14.68 -26.68 -58.98
C GLN A 1004 16.20 -26.56 -59.10
N LYS A 1005 16.95 -27.34 -58.31
CA LYS A 1005 18.42 -27.37 -58.32
C LYS A 1005 18.95 -27.90 -59.66
N ARG A 1006 19.05 -27.05 -60.68
CA ARG A 1006 19.95 -27.29 -61.81
C ARG A 1006 21.38 -27.11 -61.32
N ALA A 1007 22.19 -28.15 -61.44
CA ALA A 1007 23.62 -28.07 -61.17
C ALA A 1007 24.29 -27.19 -62.24
N VAL A 1008 24.62 -25.96 -61.85
CA VAL A 1008 25.48 -25.07 -62.66
C VAL A 1008 26.91 -25.53 -62.43
N ARG A 1009 27.67 -25.81 -63.49
CA ARG A 1009 29.11 -26.05 -63.38
C ARG A 1009 29.77 -24.75 -62.95
N GLU A 1010 30.55 -24.80 -61.86
CA GLU A 1010 31.32 -23.65 -61.42
C GLU A 1010 32.42 -23.33 -62.44
N ILE A 1011 32.40 -22.10 -62.96
CA ILE A 1011 33.54 -21.49 -63.64
C ILE A 1011 34.19 -20.58 -62.59
N GLY A 1012 35.42 -20.91 -62.20
CA GLY A 1012 36.09 -20.26 -61.08
C GLY A 1012 36.39 -18.77 -61.30
N GLY A 1013 36.43 -18.01 -60.20
CA GLY A 1013 36.94 -16.63 -60.17
C GLY A 1013 35.91 -15.52 -59.93
N LEU A 1014 34.60 -15.81 -60.01
CA LEU A 1014 33.54 -14.83 -59.72
C LEU A 1014 32.70 -15.26 -58.50
N PRO A 1015 32.27 -14.32 -57.63
CA PRO A 1015 31.35 -14.64 -56.54
C PRO A 1015 30.00 -15.10 -57.11
N PRO A 1016 29.31 -16.08 -56.47
CA PRO A 1016 28.07 -16.64 -57.00
C PRO A 1016 26.96 -15.57 -57.07
N GLY A 1017 26.64 -15.14 -58.29
CA GLY A 1017 25.59 -14.16 -58.54
C GLY A 1017 24.25 -14.62 -57.96
N ARG A 1018 23.63 -13.77 -57.14
CA ARG A 1018 22.31 -14.06 -56.55
C ARG A 1018 21.28 -14.22 -57.67
N ILE A 1019 20.87 -15.46 -57.93
CA ILE A 1019 19.79 -15.78 -58.87
C ILE A 1019 18.55 -14.95 -58.48
N PRO A 1020 17.95 -14.18 -59.41
CA PRO A 1020 16.82 -13.32 -59.09
C PRO A 1020 15.63 -14.16 -58.62
N LYS A 1021 15.13 -13.88 -57.42
CA LYS A 1021 13.96 -14.56 -56.84
C LYS A 1021 12.73 -14.26 -57.70
N LYS A 1022 12.17 -15.27 -58.36
CA LYS A 1022 10.87 -15.14 -59.02
C LYS A 1022 9.76 -15.24 -57.96
N VAL A 1023 9.22 -14.08 -57.60
CA VAL A 1023 8.03 -13.96 -56.76
C VAL A 1023 6.79 -13.98 -57.65
N THR A 1024 5.73 -14.65 -57.19
CA THR A 1024 4.42 -14.72 -57.84
C THR A 1024 3.31 -14.36 -56.87
N CYS A 1025 2.31 -13.63 -57.36
CA CYS A 1025 1.05 -13.46 -56.62
C CYS A 1025 0.18 -14.71 -56.81
N HIS A 1026 -0.14 -15.40 -55.72
CA HIS A 1026 -1.01 -16.58 -55.73
C HIS A 1026 -2.44 -16.25 -56.17
N ALA A 1027 -2.95 -15.07 -55.83
CA ALA A 1027 -4.30 -14.63 -56.20
C ALA A 1027 -4.42 -14.29 -57.70
N CYS A 1028 -3.45 -13.56 -58.26
CA CYS A 1028 -3.43 -13.20 -59.68
C CYS A 1028 -2.82 -14.29 -60.58
N LYS A 1029 -2.11 -15.27 -60.00
CA LYS A 1029 -1.34 -16.32 -60.69
C LYS A 1029 -0.26 -15.77 -61.65
N THR A 1030 0.24 -14.57 -61.40
CA THR A 1030 1.23 -13.85 -62.23
C THR A 1030 2.46 -13.43 -61.44
N SER A 1031 3.61 -13.30 -62.13
CA SER A 1031 4.79 -12.56 -61.65
C SER A 1031 4.91 -11.16 -62.25
N LYS A 1032 4.11 -10.83 -63.28
CA LYS A 1032 3.91 -9.46 -63.75
C LYS A 1032 3.19 -8.67 -62.66
N GLY A 1033 3.56 -7.40 -62.46
CA GLY A 1033 2.98 -6.54 -61.42
C GLY A 1033 3.39 -6.91 -59.99
N MET A 1034 4.59 -7.46 -59.79
CA MET A 1034 5.19 -7.64 -58.47
C MET A 1034 6.22 -6.54 -58.22
N GLU A 1035 6.02 -5.76 -57.16
CA GLU A 1035 6.82 -4.58 -56.81
C GLU A 1035 7.32 -4.69 -55.36
N THR A 1036 8.49 -4.11 -55.06
CA THR A 1036 9.11 -4.17 -53.72
C THR A 1036 8.99 -2.83 -53.00
N VAL A 1037 8.27 -2.81 -51.87
CA VAL A 1037 7.98 -1.60 -51.09
C VAL A 1037 8.61 -1.69 -49.71
N SER A 1038 9.29 -0.63 -49.27
CA SER A 1038 9.81 -0.52 -47.90
C SER A 1038 8.69 -0.16 -46.93
N MET A 1039 8.52 -0.92 -45.84
CA MET A 1039 7.52 -0.65 -44.80
C MET A 1039 7.90 -1.28 -43.44
N PRO A 1040 7.25 -0.90 -42.33
CA PRO A 1040 7.39 -1.60 -41.07
C PRO A 1040 6.88 -3.04 -41.16
N TYR A 1041 7.59 -4.01 -40.60
CA TYR A 1041 7.16 -5.41 -40.52
C TYR A 1041 5.83 -5.55 -39.77
N VAL A 1042 5.60 -4.74 -38.74
CA VAL A 1042 4.33 -4.77 -37.98
C VAL A 1042 3.11 -4.46 -38.86
N PHE A 1043 3.27 -3.76 -39.99
CA PHE A 1043 2.21 -3.53 -40.96
C PHE A 1043 1.83 -4.80 -41.74
N ARG A 1044 2.80 -5.68 -42.03
CA ARG A 1044 2.54 -7.03 -42.58
C ARG A 1044 1.80 -7.92 -41.57
N TYR A 1045 2.13 -7.80 -40.29
CA TYR A 1045 1.43 -8.52 -39.22
C TYR A 1045 -0.02 -8.03 -39.06
N LEU A 1046 -0.24 -6.70 -39.03
CA LEU A 1046 -1.58 -6.09 -39.04
C LEU A 1046 -2.42 -6.57 -40.24
N ALA A 1047 -1.83 -6.67 -41.43
CA ALA A 1047 -2.52 -7.19 -42.61
C ALA A 1047 -3.01 -8.64 -42.40
N ALA A 1048 -2.24 -9.47 -41.71
CA ALA A 1048 -2.59 -10.88 -41.45
C ALA A 1048 -3.71 -11.01 -40.39
N GLU A 1049 -3.65 -10.22 -39.32
CA GLU A 1049 -4.72 -10.17 -38.30
C GLU A 1049 -6.04 -9.65 -38.90
N LEU A 1050 -5.99 -8.60 -39.74
CA LEU A 1050 -7.17 -8.14 -40.49
C LEU A 1050 -7.71 -9.22 -41.43
N ALA A 1051 -6.84 -9.94 -42.15
CA ALA A 1051 -7.27 -11.04 -43.01
C ALA A 1051 -7.89 -12.21 -42.21
N ALA A 1052 -7.42 -12.49 -40.98
CA ALA A 1052 -8.03 -13.46 -40.08
C ALA A 1052 -9.44 -13.03 -39.61
N MET A 1053 -9.69 -11.72 -39.50
CA MET A 1053 -11.02 -11.13 -39.32
C MET A 1053 -11.85 -11.01 -40.61
N ASN A 1054 -11.40 -11.62 -41.72
CA ASN A 1054 -11.99 -11.52 -43.06
C ASN A 1054 -12.02 -10.08 -43.65
N ILE A 1055 -11.15 -9.19 -43.16
CA ILE A 1055 -10.98 -7.82 -43.65
C ILE A 1055 -9.79 -7.79 -44.62
N LYS A 1056 -10.07 -7.66 -45.92
CA LYS A 1056 -9.03 -7.55 -46.96
C LYS A 1056 -8.44 -6.14 -47.01
N MET A 1057 -7.19 -5.97 -46.58
CA MET A 1057 -6.42 -4.76 -46.85
C MET A 1057 -5.91 -4.77 -48.31
N THR A 1058 -6.05 -3.63 -49.01
CA THR A 1058 -5.55 -3.42 -50.38
C THR A 1058 -4.70 -2.16 -50.47
N LEU A 1059 -3.44 -2.33 -50.85
CA LEU A 1059 -2.49 -1.25 -51.11
C LEU A 1059 -2.62 -0.80 -52.57
N GLN A 1060 -2.83 0.50 -52.78
CA GLN A 1060 -2.64 1.13 -54.09
C GLN A 1060 -1.18 1.59 -54.18
N LEU A 1061 -0.52 1.29 -55.29
CA LEU A 1061 0.86 1.70 -55.57
C LEU A 1061 0.83 2.77 -56.65
N SER A 1062 1.59 3.85 -56.45
CA SER A 1062 1.75 4.95 -57.40
C SER A 1062 3.21 5.43 -57.40
N ASN A 1063 3.69 5.84 -58.56
CA ASN A 1063 5.02 6.42 -58.69
C ASN A 1063 4.98 7.89 -58.28
N GLY A 1064 5.73 8.27 -57.24
CA GLY A 1064 5.88 9.66 -56.78
C GLY A 1064 6.67 10.58 -57.72
N ALA A 1065 6.65 10.29 -59.03
CA ALA A 1065 7.17 11.13 -60.11
C ALA A 1065 6.03 11.75 -60.96
N GLU A 1066 4.77 11.34 -60.72
CA GLU A 1066 3.55 11.82 -61.40
C GLU A 1066 2.56 12.48 -60.41
N ALA A 1067 3.05 12.98 -59.27
CA ALA A 1067 2.27 13.52 -58.15
C ALA A 1067 2.83 14.84 -57.62
#